data_AF-A0A401UE87-F1
#
_entry.id   AF-A0A401UE87-F1
#
_cell.length_a   1.000
_cell.length_b   1.000
_cell.length_c   1.000
_cell.angle_alpha   90.00
_cell.angle_beta   90.00
_cell.angle_gamma   90.00
#
_symmetry.space_group_name_H-M   'P 1'
#
loop_
_entity.id
_entity.type
_entity.pdbx_description
1 polymer ?
#
loop_
_entity_poly.entity_id
_entity_poly.type
_entity_poly.pdbx_seq_one_letter_code
_entity_poly.pdbx_strand_id
1 'polypeptide(L)'
;MDTEKQIESISFSVDAGLVNRLGKELVGKPETALSELVKNAYDADATVVDVIFKNADQIGGTIIIDDDGVGMDLNQLEKGFMRISSTDKLHSPKSKKFARSKAGRKGIGRFATQRLGQSLTIVTQTVNSDRAIKVTINWNDFKVDTDISLVKNRLEYVDKTKSEGTTLIIENAWEYWSEATVTRVYRYVSDLFQPNYISKKALELKVANKVDSTFKVSFVKVENGQHKVIADPNTMLYNKALATIEGFIDDNHDGYCQVLSNSLDVSKDIIPILHEKQYSKDEPKSSKYKNLSNVHFKAYYFIYQRDQYYTGITKQELANIQKLANEQGGIKLYRNGFRVLPYGESNDDWLLMDKRNFYDSGVNIPFGNRNLFGFVEIIDQKGEFFEETASREGLIENDAFIELITFLNKSFEAAKKTLRYGVEAIKNKIKEERRNHDLVESESIQTTIEKLFALERSVNDILDFNDSSAGNIELKSSALRIIREIKADFQSLIDELGMLRVLASLGLTIGEFTHEVIQFSPSMMGDLSVLDNQNLNAEGIRSLENLRRTIRLFTAYTAYFNATVSANINRELRPQQLTKVVLHFKNIIDSDIQKQNLDFQTETYGYELFTLPMHSSEWSSILFNLYTNAKKAIRRQGVAGKIKVILGRVEIGSKVYIEFLDNGDGIPEENRFKVFEPFFTTSSPLGFEATDEEKLGGTGLGLKIVKDIVQTYGGTVEVGIPDPDYSTCIRIELPEATSKDKERYAV
;
A
#
# COMPACT_ATOMS: atom_id res chain seq x y z
N MET A 1 22.80 66.60 -51.34
CA MET A 1 22.69 66.84 -49.89
C MET A 1 21.26 66.47 -49.56
N ASP A 2 20.94 65.32 -48.96
CA ASP A 2 21.54 64.76 -47.76
C ASP A 2 21.96 63.29 -47.89
N THR A 3 22.96 62.97 -47.07
CA THR A 3 23.70 61.71 -46.93
C THR A 3 22.81 60.50 -46.61
N GLU A 4 22.72 59.56 -47.55
CA GLU A 4 22.38 58.17 -47.25
C GLU A 4 23.41 57.62 -46.26
N LYS A 5 23.00 57.41 -45.01
CA LYS A 5 23.80 56.65 -44.05
C LYS A 5 23.97 55.24 -44.62
N GLN A 6 25.19 54.89 -45.00
CA GLN A 6 25.61 53.50 -45.18
C GLN A 6 25.27 52.73 -43.89
N ILE A 7 24.27 51.87 -43.95
CA ILE A 7 23.94 50.95 -42.86
C ILE A 7 24.96 49.81 -42.96
N GLU A 8 26.03 49.89 -42.17
CA GLU A 8 27.15 48.94 -42.25
C GLU A 8 26.84 47.57 -41.61
N SER A 9 25.78 47.43 -40.80
CA SER A 9 25.21 46.13 -40.43
C SER A 9 23.88 46.27 -39.68
N ILE A 10 22.98 45.30 -39.87
CA ILE A 10 21.75 45.09 -39.09
C ILE A 10 21.94 43.79 -38.28
N SER A 11 21.67 43.83 -36.98
CA SER A 11 21.71 42.66 -36.09
C SER A 11 20.32 42.25 -35.62
N PHE A 12 20.13 40.96 -35.34
CA PHE A 12 18.94 40.47 -34.64
C PHE A 12 18.94 40.98 -33.19
N SER A 13 17.77 41.42 -32.72
CA SER A 13 17.48 41.64 -31.30
C SER A 13 16.61 40.49 -30.77
N VAL A 14 16.61 40.32 -29.44
CA VAL A 14 15.82 39.28 -28.76
C VAL A 14 14.85 39.96 -27.80
N ASP A 15 13.58 39.62 -27.92
CA ASP A 15 12.52 40.10 -27.03
C ASP A 15 12.70 39.52 -25.60
N ALA A 16 12.64 40.37 -24.59
CA ALA A 16 12.80 39.99 -23.19
C ALA A 16 11.66 39.06 -22.71
N GLY A 17 10.47 39.16 -23.31
CA GLY A 17 9.34 38.26 -23.07
C GLY A 17 9.63 36.80 -23.45
N LEU A 18 10.63 36.54 -24.30
CA LEU A 18 11.11 35.18 -24.59
C LEU A 18 11.61 34.48 -23.32
N VAL A 19 12.26 35.20 -22.40
CA VAL A 19 12.70 34.64 -21.11
C VAL A 19 11.51 34.13 -20.31
N ASN A 20 10.40 34.89 -20.33
CA ASN A 20 9.19 34.53 -19.61
C ASN A 20 8.51 33.27 -20.14
N ARG A 21 8.51 33.08 -21.46
CA ARG A 21 7.97 31.87 -22.11
C ARG A 21 8.87 30.66 -21.88
N LEU A 22 10.19 30.81 -22.05
CA LEU A 22 11.13 29.71 -21.92
C LEU A 22 11.07 29.04 -20.54
N GLY A 23 10.95 29.78 -19.44
CA GLY A 23 10.88 29.12 -18.12
C GLY A 23 9.56 28.42 -17.81
N LYS A 24 8.43 28.94 -18.30
CA LYS A 24 7.12 28.27 -18.12
C LYS A 24 6.96 27.06 -19.03
N GLU A 25 7.48 27.10 -20.25
CA GLU A 25 7.34 26.03 -21.24
C GLU A 25 8.40 24.92 -21.10
N LEU A 26 9.65 25.26 -20.70
CA LEU A 26 10.72 24.25 -20.58
C LEU A 26 10.68 23.48 -19.26
N VAL A 27 10.13 24.07 -18.20
CA VAL A 27 10.08 23.46 -16.87
C VAL A 27 8.63 23.35 -16.41
N GLY A 28 7.98 22.26 -16.85
CA GLY A 28 6.55 22.05 -16.62
C GLY A 28 6.14 21.92 -15.15
N LYS A 29 7.05 21.46 -14.27
CA LYS A 29 6.78 21.17 -12.85
C LYS A 29 7.74 21.90 -11.91
N PRO A 30 7.27 22.54 -10.81
CA PRO A 30 8.12 23.25 -9.86
C PRO A 30 9.11 22.31 -9.14
N GLU A 31 8.75 21.04 -8.95
CA GLU A 31 9.64 20.03 -8.36
C GLU A 31 10.85 19.77 -9.26
N THR A 32 10.64 19.72 -10.57
CA THR A 32 11.72 19.59 -11.56
C THR A 32 12.63 20.81 -11.51
N ALA A 33 12.06 22.02 -11.43
CA ALA A 33 12.83 23.26 -11.29
C ALA A 33 13.77 23.20 -10.08
N LEU A 34 13.24 22.83 -8.91
CA LEU A 34 14.02 22.75 -7.69
C LEU A 34 15.11 21.67 -7.76
N SER A 35 14.80 20.51 -8.35
CA SER A 35 15.79 19.45 -8.56
C SER A 35 16.97 19.87 -9.46
N GLU A 36 16.70 20.67 -10.49
CA GLU A 36 17.75 21.21 -11.37
C GLU A 36 18.66 22.20 -10.63
N LEU A 37 18.13 22.98 -9.67
CA LEU A 37 18.94 23.85 -8.83
C LEU A 37 19.86 23.05 -7.89
N VAL A 38 19.35 21.98 -7.28
CA VAL A 38 20.16 21.08 -6.45
C VAL A 38 21.25 20.39 -7.27
N LYS A 39 20.96 19.94 -8.50
CA LYS A 39 21.98 19.41 -9.42
C LYS A 39 23.06 20.43 -9.77
N ASN A 40 22.71 21.72 -9.89
CA ASN A 40 23.71 22.76 -10.15
C ASN A 40 24.65 22.98 -8.96
N ALA A 41 24.15 22.87 -7.72
CA ALA A 41 25.01 22.89 -6.55
C ALA A 41 25.96 21.68 -6.54
N TYR A 42 25.47 20.49 -6.91
CA TYR A 42 26.32 19.30 -7.08
C TYR A 42 27.42 19.52 -8.15
N ASP A 43 27.05 20.07 -9.32
CA ASP A 43 27.97 20.43 -10.41
C ASP A 43 29.02 21.47 -9.99
N ALA A 44 28.68 22.30 -9.00
CA ALA A 44 29.54 23.29 -8.38
C ALA A 44 30.41 22.72 -7.25
N ASP A 45 30.52 21.40 -7.13
CA ASP A 45 31.31 20.73 -6.10
C ASP A 45 30.86 21.07 -4.66
N ALA A 46 29.57 21.35 -4.45
CA ALA A 46 29.01 21.49 -3.10
C ALA A 46 29.07 20.15 -2.36
N THR A 47 29.27 20.21 -1.05
CA THR A 47 29.17 19.07 -0.14
C THR A 47 27.85 19.00 0.62
N VAL A 48 27.23 20.16 0.86
CA VAL A 48 25.96 20.34 1.56
C VAL A 48 25.11 21.34 0.79
N VAL A 49 23.82 21.03 0.68
CA VAL A 49 22.81 21.93 0.12
C VAL A 49 21.62 21.99 1.05
N ASP A 50 21.33 23.18 1.55
CA ASP A 50 20.14 23.45 2.36
C ASP A 50 19.07 24.10 1.48
N VAL A 51 17.93 23.42 1.35
CA VAL A 51 16.74 23.95 0.68
C VAL A 51 15.76 24.43 1.74
N ILE A 52 15.63 25.75 1.87
CA ILE A 52 14.89 26.39 2.95
C ILE A 52 13.61 27.02 2.40
N PHE A 53 12.46 26.64 2.97
CA PHE A 53 11.15 27.20 2.65
C PHE A 53 10.71 28.13 3.78
N LYS A 54 10.62 29.44 3.51
CA LYS A 54 10.18 30.45 4.49
C LYS A 54 8.78 30.96 4.14
N ASN A 55 7.84 30.81 5.08
CA ASN A 55 6.44 31.22 4.92
C ASN A 55 5.80 30.73 3.60
N ALA A 56 6.19 29.53 3.16
CA ALA A 56 5.84 29.03 1.83
C ALA A 56 4.52 28.22 1.80
N ASP A 57 3.79 28.10 2.91
CA ASP A 57 2.47 27.43 2.96
C ASP A 57 1.35 28.17 2.23
N GLN A 58 1.65 29.38 1.81
CA GLN A 58 0.79 30.23 1.01
C GLN A 58 1.60 30.80 -0.16
N ILE A 59 0.89 31.25 -1.19
CA ILE A 59 1.50 31.91 -2.35
C ILE A 59 2.25 33.15 -1.86
N GLY A 60 3.42 33.41 -2.45
CA GLY A 60 4.26 34.57 -2.10
C GLY A 60 5.39 34.26 -1.10
N GLY A 61 5.55 33.02 -0.65
CA GLY A 61 6.68 32.62 0.21
C GLY A 61 8.05 32.72 -0.46
N THR A 62 9.11 32.41 0.30
CA THR A 62 10.51 32.44 -0.17
C THR A 62 11.12 31.04 -0.17
N ILE A 63 11.81 30.70 -1.26
CA ILE A 63 12.59 29.46 -1.37
C ILE A 63 14.06 29.84 -1.45
N ILE A 64 14.88 29.28 -0.57
CA ILE A 64 16.32 29.53 -0.53
C ILE A 64 17.04 28.22 -0.82
N ILE A 65 18.00 28.25 -1.75
CA ILE A 65 18.92 27.14 -2.00
C ILE A 65 20.30 27.64 -1.60
N ASP A 66 20.85 27.07 -0.54
CA ASP A 66 22.15 27.45 0.01
C ASP A 66 23.15 26.31 -0.15
N ASP A 67 24.22 26.52 -0.92
CA ASP A 67 25.28 25.55 -1.14
C ASP A 67 26.65 26.05 -0.67
N ASP A 68 27.53 25.10 -0.35
CA ASP A 68 28.94 25.29 0.02
C ASP A 68 29.91 24.95 -1.13
N GLY A 69 29.44 25.03 -2.37
CA GLY A 69 30.25 24.75 -3.56
C GLY A 69 31.35 25.77 -3.82
N VAL A 70 32.01 25.67 -4.96
CA VAL A 70 33.13 26.57 -5.33
C VAL A 70 32.70 28.02 -5.61
N GLY A 71 31.39 28.26 -5.74
CA GLY A 71 30.82 29.53 -6.14
C GLY A 71 31.22 29.97 -7.55
N MET A 72 30.96 31.24 -7.84
CA MET A 72 31.24 31.91 -9.10
C MET A 72 31.92 33.26 -8.85
N ASP A 73 32.98 33.55 -9.61
CA ASP A 73 33.50 34.91 -9.78
C ASP A 73 32.63 35.74 -10.74
N LEU A 74 32.93 37.03 -10.89
CA LEU A 74 32.15 37.94 -11.74
C LEU A 74 32.10 37.48 -13.21
N ASN A 75 33.23 37.03 -13.75
CA ASN A 75 33.33 36.62 -15.14
C ASN A 75 32.58 35.30 -15.39
N GLN A 76 32.62 34.36 -14.43
CA GLN A 76 31.83 33.14 -14.44
C GLN A 76 30.33 33.42 -14.31
N LEU A 77 29.95 34.40 -13.48
CA LEU A 77 28.55 34.83 -13.34
C LEU A 77 28.03 35.44 -14.64
N GLU A 78 28.77 36.37 -15.24
CA GLU A 78 28.41 37.05 -16.49
C GLU A 78 28.37 36.10 -17.70
N LYS A 79 29.44 35.32 -17.92
CA LYS A 79 29.54 34.44 -19.10
C LYS A 79 28.81 33.11 -18.91
N GLY A 80 28.55 32.71 -17.66
CA GLY A 80 27.87 31.47 -17.31
C GLY A 80 26.38 31.68 -17.02
N PHE A 81 26.04 32.20 -15.84
CA PHE A 81 24.65 32.30 -15.37
C PHE A 81 23.83 33.37 -16.10
N MET A 82 24.43 34.51 -16.43
CA MET A 82 23.72 35.61 -17.11
C MET A 82 23.61 35.42 -18.63
N ARG A 83 24.39 34.50 -19.21
CA ARG A 83 24.40 34.24 -20.66
C ARG A 83 23.48 33.08 -21.06
N ILE A 84 22.49 33.35 -21.91
CA ILE A 84 21.62 32.33 -22.51
C ILE A 84 22.44 31.50 -23.52
N SER A 85 22.37 30.16 -23.42
CA SER A 85 23.12 29.20 -24.25
C SER A 85 24.66 29.27 -24.10
N SER A 86 25.20 28.87 -22.95
CA SER A 86 26.65 28.72 -22.75
C SER A 86 27.14 27.32 -23.16
N THR A 87 28.28 27.25 -23.86
CA THR A 87 28.92 26.01 -24.32
C THR A 87 29.86 25.39 -23.28
N ASP A 88 30.05 26.02 -22.11
CA ASP A 88 31.01 25.59 -21.09
C ASP A 88 30.82 24.13 -20.61
N LYS A 89 29.59 23.63 -20.60
CA LYS A 89 29.30 22.25 -20.17
C LYS A 89 29.61 21.19 -21.24
N LEU A 90 29.78 21.56 -22.51
CA LEU A 90 30.25 20.67 -23.58
C LEU A 90 31.78 20.45 -23.54
N HIS A 91 32.54 21.46 -23.06
CA HIS A 91 34.00 21.43 -23.03
C HIS A 91 34.60 21.01 -21.68
N SER A 92 33.81 20.95 -20.61
CA SER A 92 34.27 20.55 -19.27
C SER A 92 33.26 19.61 -18.59
N PRO A 93 33.28 18.30 -18.94
CA PRO A 93 32.33 17.30 -18.45
C PRO A 93 32.50 16.97 -16.96
N LYS A 94 33.65 17.30 -16.37
CA LYS A 94 33.96 17.09 -14.96
C LYS A 94 34.00 18.39 -14.16
N SER A 95 33.66 18.30 -12.87
CA SER A 95 33.78 19.39 -11.90
C SER A 95 35.25 19.63 -11.51
N LYS A 96 35.56 20.77 -10.87
CA LYS A 96 36.95 21.21 -10.66
C LYS A 96 37.60 20.57 -9.45
N LYS A 97 36.86 20.45 -8.34
CA LYS A 97 37.37 20.03 -7.02
C LYS A 97 37.30 18.51 -6.85
N PHE A 98 36.15 17.92 -7.14
CA PHE A 98 35.93 16.47 -6.93
C PHE A 98 35.97 15.66 -8.23
N ALA A 99 36.17 16.30 -9.39
CA ALA A 99 36.16 15.65 -10.70
C ALA A 99 34.89 14.83 -11.00
N ARG A 100 33.77 15.24 -10.41
CA ARG A 100 32.44 14.65 -10.59
C ARG A 100 31.98 14.85 -12.02
N SER A 101 31.32 13.84 -12.61
CA SER A 101 30.61 14.04 -13.87
C SER A 101 29.46 15.03 -13.64
N LYS A 102 29.37 16.09 -14.44
CA LYS A 102 28.31 17.09 -14.28
C LYS A 102 26.94 16.51 -14.65
N ALA A 103 25.98 16.63 -13.75
CA ALA A 103 24.62 16.12 -13.88
C ALA A 103 23.72 17.04 -14.71
N GLY A 104 23.88 18.37 -14.60
CA GLY A 104 23.00 19.33 -15.27
C GLY A 104 23.40 19.58 -16.72
N ARG A 105 22.64 19.08 -17.70
CA ARG A 105 23.06 19.09 -19.12
C ARG A 105 22.47 20.21 -20.02
N LYS A 106 21.62 21.13 -19.55
CA LYS A 106 20.84 22.04 -20.45
C LYS A 106 20.87 23.56 -20.21
N GLY A 107 21.66 24.11 -19.29
CA GLY A 107 21.66 25.58 -19.08
C GLY A 107 20.29 26.16 -18.66
N ILE A 108 19.38 25.29 -18.17
CA ILE A 108 18.00 25.59 -17.77
C ILE A 108 17.92 26.14 -16.34
N GLY A 109 18.97 26.00 -15.53
CA GLY A 109 18.98 26.40 -14.11
C GLY A 109 18.50 27.84 -13.84
N ARG A 110 18.82 28.79 -14.73
CA ARG A 110 18.32 30.18 -14.64
C ARG A 110 16.80 30.28 -14.83
N PHE A 111 16.23 29.50 -15.76
CA PHE A 111 14.79 29.43 -15.99
C PHE A 111 14.06 28.67 -14.88
N ALA A 112 14.75 27.73 -14.22
CA ALA A 112 14.21 27.06 -13.03
C ALA A 112 13.93 28.07 -11.90
N THR A 113 14.80 29.06 -11.67
CA THR A 113 14.54 30.10 -10.66
C THR A 113 13.34 30.98 -11.00
N GLN A 114 13.17 31.35 -12.28
CA GLN A 114 12.04 32.12 -12.78
C GLN A 114 10.71 31.35 -12.70
N ARG A 115 10.75 30.02 -12.88
CA ARG A 115 9.58 29.14 -12.69
C ARG A 115 9.12 29.06 -11.24
N LEU A 116 10.02 29.27 -10.28
CA LEU A 116 9.75 29.12 -8.86
C LEU A 116 9.22 30.41 -8.20
N GLY A 117 9.69 31.59 -8.61
CA GLY A 117 9.22 32.87 -8.04
C GLY A 117 9.45 34.09 -8.93
N GLN A 118 9.02 35.26 -8.45
CA GLN A 118 9.04 36.52 -9.23
C GLN A 118 10.37 37.24 -9.22
N SER A 119 11.19 37.02 -8.20
CA SER A 119 12.49 37.66 -8.02
C SER A 119 13.53 36.63 -7.62
N LEU A 120 14.76 36.80 -8.10
CA LEU A 120 15.92 36.01 -7.72
C LEU A 120 17.00 36.97 -7.19
N THR A 121 17.49 36.68 -5.99
CA THR A 121 18.76 37.22 -5.50
C THR A 121 19.80 36.11 -5.46
N ILE A 122 20.94 36.32 -6.13
CA ILE A 122 22.10 35.43 -6.12
C ILE A 122 23.16 36.07 -5.24
N VAL A 123 23.65 35.35 -4.23
CA VAL A 123 24.84 35.73 -3.46
C VAL A 123 25.88 34.64 -3.66
N THR A 124 27.00 34.98 -4.31
CA THR A 124 28.05 34.01 -4.66
C THR A 124 29.42 34.49 -4.19
N GLN A 125 30.24 33.56 -3.70
CA GLN A 125 31.62 33.83 -3.31
C GLN A 125 32.53 32.64 -3.64
N THR A 126 33.77 32.93 -4.01
CA THR A 126 34.84 31.94 -4.21
C THR A 126 35.87 32.05 -3.09
N VAL A 127 36.63 30.98 -2.82
CA VAL A 127 37.66 30.97 -1.76
C VAL A 127 38.64 32.15 -1.85
N ASN A 128 39.00 32.57 -3.08
CA ASN A 128 40.01 33.61 -3.33
C ASN A 128 39.44 35.05 -3.41
N SER A 129 38.13 35.23 -3.23
CA SER A 129 37.52 36.57 -3.24
C SER A 129 37.55 37.22 -1.86
N ASP A 130 37.65 38.55 -1.78
CA ASP A 130 37.55 39.26 -0.48
C ASP A 130 36.09 39.55 -0.10
N ARG A 131 35.24 39.77 -1.09
CA ARG A 131 33.83 40.12 -0.94
C ARG A 131 32.95 39.19 -1.78
N ALA A 132 31.70 39.00 -1.34
CA ALA A 132 30.70 38.26 -2.11
C ALA A 132 30.04 39.16 -3.15
N ILE A 133 29.65 38.55 -4.27
CA ILE A 133 28.89 39.22 -5.33
C ILE A 133 27.40 38.96 -5.09
N LYS A 134 26.61 40.03 -5.01
CA LYS A 134 25.16 39.97 -4.92
C LYS A 134 24.55 40.52 -6.20
N VAL A 135 23.72 39.72 -6.87
CA VAL A 135 22.94 40.16 -8.03
C VAL A 135 21.46 39.92 -7.76
N THR A 136 20.64 40.95 -8.00
CA THR A 136 19.18 40.85 -7.88
C THR A 136 18.54 41.00 -9.26
N ILE A 137 17.69 40.04 -9.61
CA ILE A 137 16.98 39.91 -10.88
C ILE A 137 15.49 39.92 -10.57
N ASN A 138 14.76 40.87 -11.15
CA ASN A 138 13.31 40.92 -11.07
C ASN A 138 12.73 40.42 -12.40
N TRP A 139 12.08 39.26 -12.39
CA TRP A 139 11.55 38.64 -13.61
C TRP A 139 10.38 39.44 -14.22
N ASN A 140 9.75 40.32 -13.43
CA ASN A 140 8.70 41.21 -13.92
C ASN A 140 9.21 42.33 -14.86
N ASP A 141 10.53 42.57 -14.90
CA ASP A 141 11.14 43.56 -15.79
C ASP A 141 11.32 43.01 -17.22
N PHE A 142 11.22 41.70 -17.41
CA PHE A 142 11.35 41.00 -18.71
C PHE A 142 10.01 40.95 -19.46
N LYS A 143 9.47 42.13 -19.79
CA LYS A 143 8.17 42.27 -20.48
C LYS A 143 8.29 42.05 -21.99
N VAL A 144 7.17 41.69 -22.61
CA VAL A 144 7.03 41.66 -24.07
C VAL A 144 7.25 43.07 -24.62
N ASP A 145 7.82 43.17 -25.82
CA ASP A 145 8.16 44.41 -26.53
C ASP A 145 9.31 45.20 -25.90
N THR A 146 10.15 44.53 -25.10
CA THR A 146 11.37 45.11 -24.53
C THR A 146 12.58 44.32 -25.03
N ASP A 147 13.61 45.00 -25.54
CA ASP A 147 14.86 44.32 -25.89
C ASP A 147 15.56 43.83 -24.62
N ILE A 148 15.95 42.55 -24.59
CA ILE A 148 16.62 41.93 -23.43
C ILE A 148 17.89 42.68 -23.00
N SER A 149 18.59 43.34 -23.94
CA SER A 149 19.81 44.11 -23.66
C SER A 149 19.56 45.37 -22.83
N LEU A 150 18.32 45.86 -22.78
CA LEU A 150 17.94 47.04 -22.00
C LEU A 150 17.61 46.72 -20.54
N VAL A 151 17.36 45.44 -20.22
CA VAL A 151 17.04 45.00 -18.85
C VAL A 151 18.32 44.94 -18.03
N LYS A 152 18.47 45.88 -17.08
CA LYS A 152 19.64 45.96 -16.20
C LYS A 152 19.33 45.36 -14.83
N ASN A 153 20.19 44.46 -14.38
CA ASN A 153 20.11 43.87 -13.04
C ASN A 153 21.08 44.58 -12.08
N ARG A 154 20.68 44.71 -10.81
CA ARG A 154 21.52 45.37 -9.79
C ARG A 154 22.62 44.42 -9.34
N LEU A 155 23.87 44.87 -9.39
CA LEU A 155 25.05 44.16 -8.90
C LEU A 155 25.70 44.95 -7.76
N GLU A 156 25.99 44.26 -6.66
CA GLU A 156 26.60 44.81 -5.45
C GLU A 156 27.71 43.88 -4.93
N TYR A 157 28.72 44.47 -4.28
CA TYR A 157 29.67 43.73 -3.45
C TYR A 157 29.24 43.82 -2.00
N VAL A 158 29.04 42.66 -1.37
CA VAL A 158 28.62 42.53 0.03
C VAL A 158 29.65 41.72 0.81
N ASP A 159 29.59 41.79 2.13
CA ASP A 159 30.50 41.03 2.97
C ASP A 159 30.19 39.53 2.88
N LYS A 160 31.24 38.71 2.92
CA LYS A 160 31.09 37.26 2.78
C LYS A 160 30.31 36.69 3.96
N THR A 161 29.36 35.80 3.65
CA THR A 161 28.64 35.02 4.65
C THR A 161 29.21 33.61 4.83
N LYS A 162 30.06 33.16 3.90
CA LYS A 162 30.74 31.85 3.90
C LYS A 162 32.09 31.92 3.15
N SER A 163 32.94 30.90 3.30
CA SER A 163 34.26 30.85 2.65
C SER A 163 34.18 30.77 1.12
N GLU A 164 33.33 29.86 0.63
CA GLU A 164 32.95 29.67 -0.78
C GLU A 164 31.51 29.14 -0.83
N GLY A 165 30.84 29.32 -1.97
CA GLY A 165 29.50 28.77 -2.23
C GLY A 165 28.52 29.79 -2.76
N THR A 166 27.34 29.31 -3.15
CA THR A 166 26.26 30.15 -3.70
C THR A 166 24.99 30.05 -2.85
N THR A 167 24.29 31.17 -2.72
CA THR A 167 22.95 31.25 -2.14
C THR A 167 22.01 31.81 -3.20
N LEU A 168 20.97 31.06 -3.55
CA LEU A 168 19.88 31.52 -4.39
C LEU A 168 18.66 31.80 -3.51
N ILE A 169 18.18 33.04 -3.51
CA ILE A 169 17.01 33.48 -2.75
C ILE A 169 15.91 33.80 -3.77
N ILE A 170 14.88 32.97 -3.83
CA ILE A 170 13.76 33.10 -4.75
C ILE A 170 12.57 33.64 -3.96
N GLU A 171 12.17 34.87 -4.25
CA GLU A 171 11.13 35.59 -3.53
C GLU A 171 9.81 35.62 -4.31
N ASN A 172 8.71 35.75 -3.57
CA ASN A 172 7.35 35.73 -4.10
C ASN A 172 7.08 34.47 -4.94
N ALA A 173 7.18 33.30 -4.30
CA ALA A 173 6.93 32.03 -4.96
C ALA A 173 5.54 32.00 -5.60
N TRP A 174 5.46 31.52 -6.85
CA TRP A 174 4.20 31.50 -7.62
C TRP A 174 3.17 30.53 -7.06
N GLU A 175 3.63 29.51 -6.33
CA GLU A 175 2.84 28.41 -5.79
C GLU A 175 3.15 28.24 -4.30
N TYR A 176 2.21 27.66 -3.56
CA TYR A 176 2.43 27.29 -2.16
C TYR A 176 3.09 25.90 -2.07
N TRP A 177 3.92 25.72 -1.06
CA TRP A 177 4.75 24.56 -0.79
C TRP A 177 4.30 23.89 0.51
N SER A 178 3.25 23.08 0.41
CA SER A 178 2.76 22.27 1.53
C SER A 178 3.82 21.29 2.03
N GLU A 179 3.72 20.85 3.28
CA GLU A 179 4.63 19.83 3.84
C GLU A 179 4.64 18.54 3.00
N ALA A 180 3.49 18.14 2.44
CA ALA A 180 3.40 16.99 1.54
C ALA A 180 4.17 17.20 0.22
N THR A 181 4.08 18.40 -0.37
CA THR A 181 4.81 18.76 -1.58
C THR A 181 6.31 18.80 -1.33
N VAL A 182 6.73 19.47 -0.24
CA VAL A 182 8.14 19.57 0.17
C VAL A 182 8.73 18.19 0.42
N THR A 183 7.98 17.32 1.12
CA THR A 183 8.37 15.92 1.35
C THR A 183 8.50 15.13 0.04
N ARG A 184 7.58 15.33 -0.92
CA ARG A 184 7.65 14.68 -2.24
C ARG A 184 8.88 15.13 -3.02
N VAL A 185 9.21 16.42 -3.00
CA VAL A 185 10.41 16.93 -3.69
C VAL A 185 11.67 16.46 -3.01
N TYR A 186 11.73 16.49 -1.68
CA TYR A 186 12.84 15.93 -0.93
C TYR A 186 13.08 14.47 -1.35
N ARG A 187 12.03 13.63 -1.39
CA ARG A 187 12.12 12.24 -1.86
C ARG A 187 12.66 12.15 -3.29
N TYR A 188 12.15 12.96 -4.22
CA TYR A 188 12.61 12.99 -5.60
C TYR A 188 14.10 13.39 -5.72
N VAL A 189 14.52 14.40 -4.95
CA VAL A 189 15.90 14.88 -4.92
C VAL A 189 16.81 13.86 -4.25
N SER A 190 16.39 13.25 -3.14
CA SER A 190 17.13 12.17 -2.49
C SER A 190 17.24 10.91 -3.36
N ASP A 191 16.25 10.63 -4.22
CA ASP A 191 16.28 9.52 -5.17
C ASP A 191 17.17 9.78 -6.40
N LEU A 192 17.49 11.04 -6.69
CA LEU A 192 18.41 11.40 -7.78
C LEU A 192 19.87 11.05 -7.44
N PHE A 193 20.22 11.02 -6.16
CA PHE A 193 21.56 10.74 -5.66
C PHE A 193 21.58 9.39 -4.94
N GLN A 194 22.68 8.65 -5.08
CA GLN A 194 22.82 7.34 -4.44
C GLN A 194 22.70 7.45 -2.90
N PRO A 195 22.00 6.53 -2.22
CA PRO A 195 22.04 6.43 -0.75
C PRO A 195 23.49 6.32 -0.26
N ASN A 196 23.78 6.78 0.97
CA ASN A 196 25.13 6.86 1.58
C ASN A 196 25.89 5.53 1.78
N TYR A 197 25.63 4.48 1.00
CA TYR A 197 26.25 3.17 1.13
C TYR A 197 27.07 2.83 -0.13
N ILE A 198 28.40 2.93 0.01
CA ILE A 198 29.39 2.64 -1.03
C ILE A 198 30.01 1.27 -0.75
N SER A 199 30.26 0.46 -1.79
CA SER A 199 30.94 -0.83 -1.64
C SER A 199 32.40 -0.65 -1.15
N LYS A 200 32.95 -1.64 -0.40
CA LYS A 200 34.37 -1.65 0.01
C LYS A 200 35.33 -1.49 -1.17
N LYS A 201 34.95 -1.96 -2.35
CA LYS A 201 35.76 -1.91 -3.57
C LYS A 201 35.74 -0.54 -4.24
N ALA A 202 34.59 0.15 -4.23
CA ALA A 202 34.51 1.54 -4.65
C ALA A 202 35.34 2.48 -3.74
N LEU A 203 35.48 2.13 -2.46
CA LEU A 203 36.42 2.75 -1.50
C LEU A 203 37.90 2.45 -1.82
N GLU A 204 38.23 1.25 -2.28
CA GLU A 204 39.59 0.81 -2.61
C GLU A 204 40.09 1.35 -3.97
N LEU A 205 39.24 1.36 -4.99
CA LEU A 205 39.57 1.80 -6.34
C LEU A 205 39.67 3.35 -6.48
N LYS A 206 39.38 4.10 -5.41
CA LYS A 206 39.25 5.58 -5.43
C LYS A 206 38.30 6.10 -6.52
N VAL A 207 37.43 5.24 -7.04
CA VAL A 207 36.38 5.59 -8.00
C VAL A 207 35.32 6.43 -7.28
N ALA A 208 35.08 6.13 -6.00
CA ALA A 208 34.64 7.09 -5.00
C ALA A 208 35.86 7.49 -4.17
N ASN A 209 36.45 8.65 -4.46
CA ASN A 209 37.46 9.21 -3.57
C ASN A 209 36.87 9.26 -2.16
N LYS A 210 37.67 8.83 -1.19
CA LYS A 210 37.40 8.81 0.25
C LYS A 210 37.26 10.24 0.78
N VAL A 211 36.21 10.91 0.34
CA VAL A 211 35.62 12.14 0.89
C VAL A 211 34.10 12.13 0.67
N ASP A 212 33.55 11.47 -0.37
CA ASP A 212 32.14 11.67 -0.73
C ASP A 212 31.11 10.88 0.12
N SER A 213 31.10 11.21 1.40
CA SER A 213 29.87 11.42 2.20
C SER A 213 29.23 12.81 1.93
N THR A 214 29.54 13.43 0.78
CA THR A 214 29.57 14.88 0.52
C THR A 214 28.52 15.35 -0.49
N PHE A 215 27.33 14.77 -0.50
CA PHE A 215 26.24 15.57 -1.06
C PHE A 215 25.01 15.35 -0.23
N LYS A 216 24.97 16.10 0.87
CA LYS A 216 23.83 16.08 1.78
C LYS A 216 22.88 17.17 1.33
N VAL A 217 21.64 16.77 1.06
CA VAL A 217 20.57 17.72 0.80
C VAL A 217 19.64 17.72 2.01
N SER A 218 19.44 18.88 2.61
CA SER A 218 18.49 19.05 3.70
C SER A 218 17.32 19.92 3.26
N PHE A 219 16.11 19.59 3.68
CA PHE A 219 14.91 20.39 3.42
C PHE A 219 14.41 20.94 4.76
N VAL A 220 14.47 22.26 4.89
CA VAL A 220 14.14 22.97 6.14
C VAL A 220 12.94 23.85 5.90
N LYS A 221 11.93 23.74 6.75
CA LYS A 221 10.80 24.67 6.75
C LYS A 221 10.91 25.62 7.92
N VAL A 222 10.72 26.90 7.65
CA VAL A 222 10.73 27.97 8.65
C VAL A 222 9.37 28.66 8.66
N GLU A 223 8.63 28.43 9.74
CA GLU A 223 7.35 29.07 10.04
C GLU A 223 7.48 29.80 11.37
N ASN A 224 7.11 31.09 11.42
CA ASN A 224 7.17 31.91 12.64
C ASN A 224 8.53 31.87 13.38
N GLY A 225 9.63 31.67 12.65
CA GLY A 225 10.98 31.56 13.22
C GLY A 225 11.36 30.20 13.80
N GLN A 226 10.48 29.20 13.76
CA GLN A 226 10.81 27.83 14.17
C GLN A 226 11.32 27.00 12.99
N HIS A 227 12.42 26.28 13.20
CA HIS A 227 13.01 25.38 12.21
C HIS A 227 12.42 23.97 12.36
N LYS A 228 11.72 23.48 11.34
CA LYS A 228 11.29 22.08 11.25
C LYS A 228 12.07 21.40 10.13
N VAL A 229 12.93 20.45 10.50
CA VAL A 229 13.59 19.57 9.53
C VAL A 229 12.55 18.57 9.02
N ILE A 230 12.31 18.54 7.72
CA ILE A 230 11.35 17.63 7.10
C ILE A 230 12.09 16.34 6.74
N ALA A 231 11.76 15.28 7.49
CA ALA A 231 12.04 13.83 7.31
C ALA A 231 13.41 13.40 6.74
N ASP A 232 14.13 12.55 7.48
CA ASP A 232 15.23 11.68 6.99
C ASP A 232 14.73 10.21 6.91
N PRO A 233 14.25 9.73 5.74
CA PRO A 233 13.75 8.37 5.55
C PRO A 233 14.84 7.31 5.67
N ASN A 234 16.11 7.68 5.43
CA ASN A 234 17.21 6.73 5.30
C ASN A 234 17.56 6.07 6.64
N THR A 235 17.40 6.80 7.74
CA THR A 235 17.80 6.27 9.06
C THR A 235 16.71 5.41 9.73
N MET A 236 15.44 5.53 9.31
CA MET A 236 14.31 4.79 9.92
C MET A 236 13.86 3.54 9.16
N LEU A 237 13.99 3.50 7.83
CA LEU A 237 13.50 2.39 7.00
C LEU A 237 14.48 1.21 6.98
N TYR A 238 15.74 1.45 6.62
CA TYR A 238 16.71 0.40 6.32
C TYR A 238 17.14 -0.43 7.53
N ASN A 239 17.21 0.19 8.71
CA ASN A 239 17.55 -0.49 9.96
C ASN A 239 16.46 -1.46 10.45
N LYS A 240 15.24 -1.35 9.89
CA LYS A 240 14.08 -2.18 10.25
C LYS A 240 13.78 -3.27 9.22
N ALA A 241 14.65 -3.44 8.22
CA ALA A 241 14.51 -4.47 7.21
C ALA A 241 14.51 -5.86 7.84
N LEU A 242 13.67 -6.77 7.31
CA LEU A 242 13.68 -8.16 7.74
C LEU A 242 15.02 -8.80 7.41
N ALA A 243 15.52 -8.51 6.22
CA ALA A 243 16.83 -8.95 5.77
C ALA A 243 17.47 -7.92 4.86
N THR A 244 18.79 -7.97 4.80
CA THR A 244 19.62 -7.24 3.85
C THR A 244 20.24 -8.26 2.89
N ILE A 245 20.12 -7.98 1.59
CA ILE A 245 20.68 -8.78 0.51
C ILE A 245 21.72 -7.91 -0.17
N GLU A 246 22.97 -8.35 -0.19
CA GLU A 246 24.07 -7.65 -0.85
C GLU A 246 24.69 -8.55 -1.89
N GLY A 247 25.15 -8.01 -3.01
CA GLY A 247 25.92 -8.78 -3.95
C GLY A 247 26.83 -7.91 -4.80
N PHE A 248 27.84 -8.54 -5.37
CA PHE A 248 28.83 -7.87 -6.18
C PHE A 248 29.45 -8.80 -7.23
N ILE A 249 30.03 -8.19 -8.27
CA ILE A 249 30.91 -8.85 -9.22
C ILE A 249 32.31 -8.26 -9.05
N ASP A 250 33.30 -9.11 -8.82
CA ASP A 250 34.67 -8.69 -8.61
C ASP A 250 35.41 -8.38 -9.94
N ASP A 251 36.73 -8.13 -9.88
CA ASP A 251 37.53 -7.80 -11.08
C ASP A 251 37.87 -9.07 -11.87
N ASN A 252 37.71 -10.23 -11.26
CA ASN A 252 37.91 -11.53 -11.89
C ASN A 252 36.64 -12.01 -12.57
N HIS A 253 35.61 -11.17 -12.64
CA HIS A 253 34.30 -11.47 -13.21
C HIS A 253 33.51 -12.56 -12.48
N ASP A 254 33.83 -12.76 -11.20
CA ASP A 254 33.15 -13.72 -10.32
C ASP A 254 32.05 -13.00 -9.53
N GLY A 255 30.83 -13.55 -9.59
CA GLY A 255 29.65 -12.99 -8.94
C GLY A 255 29.39 -13.59 -7.57
N TYR A 256 28.97 -12.75 -6.62
CA TYR A 256 28.74 -13.13 -5.23
C TYR A 256 27.49 -12.46 -4.67
N CYS A 257 26.82 -13.15 -3.73
CA CYS A 257 25.66 -12.64 -3.00
C CYS A 257 25.75 -13.06 -1.53
N GLN A 258 25.27 -12.21 -0.63
CA GLN A 258 25.15 -12.47 0.79
C GLN A 258 23.77 -12.06 1.29
N VAL A 259 23.25 -12.79 2.27
CA VAL A 259 21.99 -12.48 2.94
C VAL A 259 22.23 -12.42 4.44
N LEU A 260 21.82 -11.30 5.03
CA LEU A 260 21.96 -11.00 6.45
C LEU A 260 20.59 -10.71 7.05
N SER A 261 20.20 -11.41 8.10
CA SER A 261 18.97 -11.19 8.85
C SER A 261 19.16 -11.60 10.30
N ASN A 262 19.16 -10.61 11.19
CA ASN A 262 19.18 -10.88 12.63
C ASN A 262 17.86 -11.51 13.09
N SER A 263 16.73 -11.05 12.55
CA SER A 263 15.40 -11.54 12.95
C SER A 263 15.14 -12.99 12.54
N LEU A 264 15.70 -13.43 11.41
CA LEU A 264 15.57 -14.81 10.92
C LEU A 264 16.74 -15.70 11.36
N ASP A 265 17.72 -15.16 12.10
CA ASP A 265 18.99 -15.84 12.43
C ASP A 265 19.69 -16.41 11.18
N VAL A 266 19.68 -15.63 10.10
CA VAL A 266 20.30 -15.99 8.82
C VAL A 266 21.50 -15.08 8.63
N SER A 267 22.69 -15.64 8.79
CA SER A 267 23.94 -15.06 8.30
C SER A 267 24.64 -16.13 7.49
N LYS A 268 24.36 -16.20 6.18
CA LYS A 268 25.06 -17.14 5.31
C LYS A 268 26.42 -16.59 4.89
N ASP A 269 27.37 -17.51 4.75
CA ASP A 269 28.60 -17.30 4.01
C ASP A 269 28.30 -16.81 2.59
N ILE A 270 29.29 -16.15 1.99
CA ILE A 270 29.20 -15.61 0.63
C ILE A 270 28.75 -16.71 -0.34
N ILE A 271 27.64 -16.47 -1.05
CA ILE A 271 27.04 -17.36 -2.03
C ILE A 271 27.64 -17.03 -3.41
N PRO A 272 28.36 -17.94 -4.07
CA PRO A 272 28.83 -17.73 -5.44
C PRO A 272 27.65 -17.78 -6.41
N ILE A 273 27.59 -16.83 -7.35
CA ILE A 273 26.53 -16.68 -8.34
C ILE A 273 27.13 -16.89 -9.73
N LEU A 274 27.13 -18.13 -10.20
CA LEU A 274 27.75 -18.51 -11.47
C LEU A 274 26.93 -18.01 -12.67
N HIS A 275 27.60 -17.49 -13.70
CA HIS A 275 27.02 -17.32 -15.03
C HIS A 275 26.98 -18.72 -15.69
N GLU A 276 25.88 -19.13 -16.32
CA GLU A 276 25.83 -20.46 -16.99
C GLU A 276 25.08 -20.39 -18.33
N LYS A 277 24.91 -19.18 -18.86
CA LYS A 277 24.12 -18.93 -20.07
C LYS A 277 25.01 -18.99 -21.30
N GLN A 278 24.50 -19.63 -22.35
CA GLN A 278 25.13 -19.72 -23.67
C GLN A 278 24.35 -18.82 -24.64
N TYR A 279 24.99 -17.76 -25.13
CA TYR A 279 24.34 -16.75 -26.00
C TYR A 279 24.38 -17.12 -27.48
N SER A 280 25.30 -18.00 -27.89
CA SER A 280 25.34 -18.58 -29.23
C SER A 280 25.70 -20.07 -29.17
N LYS A 281 25.29 -20.84 -30.18
CA LYS A 281 25.56 -22.29 -30.26
C LYS A 281 27.05 -22.64 -30.24
N ASP A 282 27.91 -21.69 -30.62
CA ASP A 282 29.36 -21.89 -30.75
C ASP A 282 30.13 -21.47 -29.48
N GLU A 283 29.48 -20.83 -28.50
CA GLU A 283 30.14 -20.40 -27.27
C GLU A 283 30.11 -21.46 -26.15
N PRO A 284 31.25 -21.75 -25.49
CA PRO A 284 31.28 -22.63 -24.34
C PRO A 284 30.61 -21.97 -23.12
N LYS A 285 29.94 -22.78 -22.29
CA LYS A 285 29.43 -22.33 -20.99
C LYS A 285 30.59 -21.88 -20.11
N SER A 286 30.56 -20.61 -19.68
CA SER A 286 31.53 -20.01 -18.78
C SER A 286 30.85 -19.72 -17.45
N SER A 287 31.51 -20.03 -16.33
CA SER A 287 31.05 -19.69 -14.98
C SER A 287 31.18 -18.19 -14.65
N LYS A 288 31.99 -17.46 -15.43
CA LYS A 288 32.33 -16.03 -15.24
C LYS A 288 31.51 -15.13 -16.16
N TYR A 289 31.20 -13.91 -15.69
CA TYR A 289 30.49 -12.88 -16.45
C TYR A 289 31.43 -12.16 -17.42
N LYS A 290 31.23 -12.24 -18.73
CA LYS A 290 32.22 -11.71 -19.69
C LYS A 290 32.28 -10.19 -19.70
N ASN A 291 31.12 -9.56 -19.55
CA ASN A 291 30.93 -8.12 -19.79
C ASN A 291 30.58 -7.35 -18.51
N LEU A 292 30.63 -8.01 -17.35
CA LEU A 292 30.40 -7.36 -16.05
C LEU A 292 31.64 -7.39 -15.16
N SER A 293 32.00 -6.22 -14.68
CA SER A 293 32.91 -6.03 -13.55
C SER A 293 32.42 -4.83 -12.74
N ASN A 294 32.80 -4.72 -11.47
CA ASN A 294 32.50 -3.55 -10.63
C ASN A 294 31.00 -3.21 -10.51
N VAL A 295 30.17 -4.24 -10.46
CA VAL A 295 28.75 -4.12 -10.16
C VAL A 295 28.55 -4.42 -8.68
N HIS A 296 27.77 -3.60 -8.00
CA HIS A 296 27.35 -3.83 -6.62
C HIS A 296 25.84 -3.64 -6.50
N PHE A 297 25.18 -4.41 -5.65
CA PHE A 297 23.78 -4.13 -5.32
C PHE A 297 23.53 -4.38 -3.84
N LYS A 298 22.52 -3.68 -3.33
CA LYS A 298 22.02 -3.85 -1.98
C LYS A 298 20.51 -3.71 -1.98
N ALA A 299 19.83 -4.64 -1.32
CA ALA A 299 18.38 -4.64 -1.19
C ALA A 299 17.97 -4.95 0.25
N TYR A 300 17.00 -4.19 0.72
CA TYR A 300 16.36 -4.32 2.02
C TYR A 300 15.01 -4.98 1.81
N TYR A 301 14.84 -6.15 2.43
CA TYR A 301 13.69 -7.01 2.23
C TYR A 301 12.68 -6.85 3.36
N PHE A 302 11.39 -6.81 3.00
CA PHE A 302 10.27 -6.69 3.93
C PHE A 302 9.15 -7.66 3.59
N ILE A 303 8.56 -8.24 4.65
CA ILE A 303 7.31 -8.99 4.58
C ILE A 303 6.27 -8.22 5.39
N TYR A 304 5.28 -7.65 4.71
CA TYR A 304 4.24 -6.86 5.36
C TYR A 304 3.23 -7.74 6.08
N GLN A 305 2.55 -7.16 7.08
CA GLN A 305 1.50 -7.82 7.86
C GLN A 305 1.97 -9.12 8.58
N ARG A 306 3.28 -9.26 8.79
CA ARG A 306 3.90 -10.40 9.47
C ARG A 306 4.94 -9.92 10.50
N ASP A 307 4.51 -9.08 11.43
CA ASP A 307 5.34 -8.50 12.50
C ASP A 307 6.07 -9.56 13.34
N GLN A 308 5.48 -10.75 13.48
CA GLN A 308 6.08 -11.93 14.12
C GLN A 308 7.44 -12.39 13.54
N TYR A 309 7.81 -11.97 12.33
CA TYR A 309 9.11 -12.30 11.74
C TYR A 309 10.22 -11.31 12.12
N TYR A 310 9.89 -10.24 12.83
CA TYR A 310 10.81 -9.14 13.11
C TYR A 310 11.14 -9.05 14.61
N THR A 311 12.33 -8.53 14.90
CA THR A 311 12.72 -8.13 16.26
C THR A 311 12.62 -6.60 16.39
N GLY A 312 11.60 -6.10 17.10
CA GLY A 312 11.51 -4.68 17.46
C GLY A 312 10.84 -3.74 16.43
N ILE A 313 9.92 -4.24 15.60
CA ILE A 313 9.04 -3.40 14.77
C ILE A 313 7.58 -3.54 15.20
N THR A 314 6.82 -2.45 15.21
CA THR A 314 5.39 -2.48 15.46
C THR A 314 4.57 -2.71 14.18
N LYS A 315 3.34 -3.22 14.31
CA LYS A 315 2.40 -3.38 13.19
C LYS A 315 2.12 -2.06 12.45
N GLN A 316 2.01 -0.96 13.19
CA GLN A 316 1.74 0.37 12.62
C GLN A 316 2.93 0.89 11.80
N GLU A 317 4.16 0.68 12.28
CA GLU A 317 5.37 1.02 11.53
C GLU A 317 5.48 0.20 10.26
N LEU A 318 5.23 -1.12 10.34
CA LEU A 318 5.26 -1.99 9.16
C LEU A 318 4.19 -1.62 8.12
N ALA A 319 3.00 -1.20 8.56
CA ALA A 319 1.95 -0.69 7.67
C ALA A 319 2.33 0.64 6.99
N ASN A 320 3.02 1.53 7.71
CA ASN A 320 3.54 2.77 7.12
C ASN A 320 4.63 2.49 6.07
N ILE A 321 5.51 1.52 6.34
CA ILE A 321 6.51 1.06 5.37
C ILE A 321 5.84 0.44 4.14
N GLN A 322 4.78 -0.35 4.33
CA GLN A 322 4.01 -0.92 3.21
C GLN A 322 3.41 0.17 2.30
N LYS A 323 2.90 1.27 2.88
CA LYS A 323 2.41 2.41 2.09
C LYS A 323 3.52 3.03 1.23
N LEU A 324 4.72 3.21 1.82
CA LEU A 324 5.88 3.69 1.09
C LEU A 324 6.31 2.73 -0.02
N ALA A 325 6.23 1.42 0.22
CA ALA A 325 6.61 0.40 -0.76
C ALA A 325 5.75 0.39 -2.02
N ASN A 326 4.49 0.82 -1.92
CA ASN A 326 3.62 0.93 -3.09
C ASN A 326 4.06 2.06 -4.05
N GLU A 327 4.73 3.09 -3.52
CA GLU A 327 5.22 4.24 -4.28
C GLU A 327 6.69 4.07 -4.70
N GLN A 328 7.51 3.46 -3.84
CA GLN A 328 8.97 3.51 -3.91
C GLN A 328 9.67 2.15 -3.85
N GLY A 329 8.91 1.05 -3.69
CA GLY A 329 9.46 -0.30 -3.71
C GLY A 329 10.02 -0.65 -5.07
N GLY A 330 11.13 -1.36 -5.09
CA GLY A 330 11.85 -1.76 -6.29
C GLY A 330 13.36 -1.71 -6.12
N ILE A 331 14.05 -2.26 -7.12
CA ILE A 331 15.50 -2.22 -7.21
C ILE A 331 15.91 -1.14 -8.21
N LYS A 332 16.50 -0.06 -7.69
CA LYS A 332 16.84 1.15 -8.42
C LYS A 332 18.21 1.04 -9.10
N LEU A 333 18.30 1.32 -10.41
CA LEU A 333 19.59 1.37 -11.09
C LEU A 333 20.31 2.74 -10.93
N TYR A 334 21.60 2.67 -10.63
CA TYR A 334 22.53 3.79 -10.59
C TYR A 334 23.77 3.48 -11.42
N ARG A 335 24.23 4.45 -12.18
CA ARG A 335 25.46 4.37 -12.97
C ARG A 335 26.35 5.55 -12.64
N ASN A 336 27.60 5.29 -12.26
CA ASN A 336 28.56 6.32 -11.85
C ASN A 336 28.01 7.30 -10.79
N GLY A 337 27.20 6.80 -9.85
CA GLY A 337 26.56 7.59 -8.79
C GLY A 337 25.24 8.29 -9.16
N PHE A 338 24.76 8.15 -10.40
CA PHE A 338 23.52 8.80 -10.86
C PHE A 338 22.40 7.81 -11.14
N ARG A 339 21.18 8.18 -10.75
CA ARG A 339 19.96 7.44 -11.04
C ARG A 339 19.74 7.27 -12.55
N VAL A 340 19.50 6.04 -12.99
CA VAL A 340 19.10 5.71 -14.36
C VAL A 340 17.62 5.33 -14.36
N LEU A 341 16.79 6.16 -14.98
CA LEU A 341 15.36 5.88 -15.19
C LEU A 341 15.16 5.02 -16.44
N PRO A 342 14.09 4.20 -16.53
CA PRO A 342 12.99 4.03 -15.56
C PRO A 342 13.21 2.90 -14.53
N TYR A 343 14.42 2.35 -14.43
CA TYR A 343 14.69 1.10 -13.71
C TYR A 343 14.27 1.13 -12.23
N GLY A 344 13.27 0.31 -11.88
CA GLY A 344 12.76 0.15 -10.52
C GLY A 344 11.75 1.21 -10.08
N GLU A 345 11.11 1.89 -11.05
CA GLU A 345 9.91 2.70 -10.80
C GLU A 345 8.67 1.79 -10.62
N SER A 346 7.59 2.35 -10.04
CA SER A 346 6.39 1.58 -9.64
C SER A 346 5.71 0.76 -10.74
N ASN A 347 5.89 1.12 -12.02
CA ASN A 347 5.35 0.40 -13.18
C ASN A 347 6.42 -0.33 -13.99
N ASP A 348 7.66 -0.35 -13.52
CA ASP A 348 8.82 -0.89 -14.23
C ASP A 348 9.38 -2.13 -13.54
N ASP A 349 8.90 -3.29 -13.95
CA ASP A 349 9.37 -4.59 -13.49
C ASP A 349 10.58 -5.07 -14.33
N TRP A 350 11.63 -4.27 -14.43
CA TRP A 350 12.79 -4.54 -15.28
C TRP A 350 13.55 -5.83 -14.92
N LEU A 351 13.43 -6.28 -13.67
CA LEU A 351 13.96 -7.56 -13.20
C LEU A 351 12.93 -8.70 -13.28
N LEU A 352 11.72 -8.47 -13.75
CA LEU A 352 10.63 -9.46 -13.84
C LEU A 352 10.36 -10.15 -12.49
N MET A 353 10.50 -9.42 -11.38
CA MET A 353 10.32 -9.94 -10.02
C MET A 353 8.85 -10.11 -9.69
N ASP A 354 8.01 -9.14 -10.03
CA ASP A 354 6.57 -9.22 -9.79
C ASP A 354 5.94 -10.30 -10.66
N LYS A 355 6.36 -10.38 -11.93
CA LYS A 355 5.95 -11.44 -12.84
C LYS A 355 6.30 -12.83 -12.29
N ARG A 356 7.53 -13.04 -11.81
CA ARG A 356 7.95 -14.33 -11.21
C ARG A 356 7.25 -14.62 -9.89
N ASN A 357 7.06 -13.62 -9.04
CA ASN A 357 6.33 -13.78 -7.78
C ASN A 357 4.88 -14.21 -8.00
N PHE A 358 4.23 -13.73 -9.05
CA PHE A 358 2.86 -14.10 -9.43
C PHE A 358 2.73 -15.59 -9.79
N TYR A 359 3.67 -16.16 -10.56
CA TYR A 359 3.62 -17.57 -10.99
C TYR A 359 4.06 -18.57 -9.92
N ASP A 360 4.73 -18.12 -8.86
CA ASP A 360 5.37 -18.97 -7.85
C ASP A 360 4.52 -19.08 -6.55
N SER A 361 3.23 -18.75 -6.66
CA SER A 361 2.26 -18.42 -5.60
C SER A 361 1.72 -19.61 -4.78
N GLY A 362 2.28 -20.81 -4.95
CA GLY A 362 1.80 -22.00 -4.22
C GLY A 362 2.43 -22.25 -2.84
N VAL A 363 3.70 -21.87 -2.61
CA VAL A 363 4.46 -22.31 -1.40
C VAL A 363 5.54 -21.31 -0.93
N ASN A 364 5.78 -20.19 -1.61
CA ASN A 364 6.95 -19.33 -1.37
C ASN A 364 6.65 -18.02 -0.64
N ILE A 365 7.62 -17.52 0.14
CA ILE A 365 7.61 -16.19 0.74
C ILE A 365 7.43 -15.09 -0.32
N PRO A 366 6.73 -13.98 -0.03
CA PRO A 366 6.48 -12.92 -1.00
C PRO A 366 7.79 -12.24 -1.40
N PHE A 367 8.07 -12.14 -2.69
CA PHE A 367 9.35 -11.64 -3.20
C PHE A 367 9.15 -10.83 -4.50
N GLY A 368 8.34 -9.78 -4.44
CA GLY A 368 8.14 -8.82 -5.53
C GLY A 368 8.90 -7.50 -5.34
N ASN A 369 8.76 -6.56 -6.27
CA ASN A 369 9.36 -5.22 -6.19
C ASN A 369 8.89 -4.48 -4.94
N ARG A 370 7.62 -4.62 -4.57
CA ARG A 370 7.08 -4.01 -3.35
C ARG A 370 7.69 -4.59 -2.07
N ASN A 371 8.33 -5.76 -2.11
CA ASN A 371 8.98 -6.34 -0.94
C ASN A 371 10.43 -5.87 -0.77
N LEU A 372 10.97 -5.14 -1.74
CA LEU A 372 12.37 -4.76 -1.77
C LEU A 372 12.50 -3.25 -1.88
N PHE A 373 13.37 -2.69 -1.05
CA PHE A 373 13.93 -1.36 -1.29
C PHE A 373 15.39 -1.57 -1.58
N GLY A 374 15.85 -1.27 -2.78
CA GLY A 374 17.25 -1.52 -3.09
C GLY A 374 17.76 -0.73 -4.25
N PHE A 375 19.04 -0.91 -4.51
CA PHE A 375 19.71 -0.29 -5.62
C PHE A 375 20.81 -1.18 -6.17
N VAL A 376 21.15 -0.92 -7.43
CA VAL A 376 22.25 -1.52 -8.17
C VAL A 376 23.14 -0.38 -8.61
N GLU A 377 24.41 -0.45 -8.27
CA GLU A 377 25.46 0.46 -8.68
C GLU A 377 26.30 -0.20 -9.76
N ILE A 378 26.43 0.51 -10.89
CA ILE A 378 27.35 0.20 -11.97
C ILE A 378 28.43 1.27 -12.03
N ILE A 379 29.69 0.84 -12.03
CA ILE A 379 30.83 1.71 -12.26
C ILE A 379 31.33 1.49 -13.69
N ASP A 380 31.06 2.45 -14.57
CA ASP A 380 31.44 2.42 -15.99
C ASP A 380 31.83 3.84 -16.43
N GLN A 381 33.01 4.30 -16.00
CA GLN A 381 33.46 5.67 -16.20
C GLN A 381 33.76 6.01 -17.67
N LYS A 382 34.16 5.01 -18.46
CA LYS A 382 34.52 5.18 -19.87
C LYS A 382 33.34 5.02 -20.81
N GLY A 383 32.25 4.41 -20.35
CA GLY A 383 31.08 4.14 -21.17
C GLY A 383 31.28 2.97 -22.13
N GLU A 384 32.15 2.04 -21.80
CA GLU A 384 32.51 0.92 -22.69
C GLU A 384 31.44 -0.19 -22.70
N PHE A 385 30.69 -0.34 -21.60
CA PHE A 385 29.78 -1.48 -21.41
C PHE A 385 28.31 -1.10 -21.29
N PHE A 386 27.97 0.09 -20.79
CA PHE A 386 26.57 0.50 -20.59
C PHE A 386 26.29 1.81 -21.31
N GLU A 387 25.75 1.73 -22.52
CA GLU A 387 25.34 2.91 -23.28
C GLU A 387 23.94 3.38 -22.88
N GLU A 388 23.75 4.70 -22.75
CA GLU A 388 22.43 5.30 -22.52
C GLU A 388 21.67 5.42 -23.85
N THR A 389 20.35 5.26 -23.81
CA THR A 389 19.51 5.55 -24.98
C THR A 389 19.61 7.03 -25.38
N ALA A 390 19.29 7.35 -26.65
CA ALA A 390 19.33 8.73 -27.14
C ALA A 390 18.38 9.68 -26.37
N SER A 391 17.26 9.15 -25.85
CA SER A 391 16.33 9.87 -24.97
C SER A 391 16.84 10.02 -23.53
N ARG A 392 17.87 9.26 -23.14
CA ARG A 392 18.37 9.11 -21.75
C ARG A 392 17.32 8.54 -20.79
N GLU A 393 16.40 7.76 -21.34
CA GLU A 393 15.34 7.07 -20.61
C GLU A 393 15.64 5.56 -20.59
N GLY A 394 16.87 5.20 -20.22
CA GLY A 394 17.29 3.81 -20.06
C GLY A 394 18.68 3.53 -20.59
N LEU A 395 19.09 2.28 -20.47
CA LEU A 395 20.30 1.74 -21.07
C LEU A 395 19.94 0.95 -22.33
N ILE A 396 20.86 0.91 -23.28
CA ILE A 396 20.75 0.05 -24.45
C ILE A 396 20.87 -1.41 -23.98
N GLU A 397 19.93 -2.25 -24.40
CA GLU A 397 19.94 -3.68 -24.10
C GLU A 397 21.03 -4.40 -24.89
N ASN A 398 22.23 -4.41 -24.33
CA ASN A 398 23.39 -5.14 -24.85
C ASN A 398 23.75 -6.34 -23.95
N ASP A 399 24.81 -7.07 -24.30
CA ASP A 399 25.22 -8.27 -23.56
C ASP A 399 25.55 -7.97 -22.10
N ALA A 400 26.16 -6.82 -21.80
CA ALA A 400 26.43 -6.40 -20.41
C ALA A 400 25.13 -6.19 -19.63
N PHE A 401 24.13 -5.54 -20.23
CA PHE A 401 22.81 -5.38 -19.62
C PHE A 401 22.12 -6.73 -19.36
N ILE A 402 22.16 -7.66 -20.31
CA ILE A 402 21.56 -9.00 -20.14
C ILE A 402 22.27 -9.79 -19.04
N GLU A 403 23.59 -9.70 -18.98
CA GLU A 403 24.38 -10.30 -17.90
C GLU A 403 24.00 -9.69 -16.54
N LEU A 404 23.78 -8.37 -16.47
CA LEU A 404 23.41 -7.67 -15.23
C LEU A 404 22.09 -8.21 -14.69
N ILE A 405 21.07 -8.26 -15.56
CA ILE A 405 19.77 -8.84 -15.22
C ILE A 405 19.93 -10.28 -14.75
N THR A 406 20.77 -11.07 -15.42
CA THR A 406 21.01 -12.47 -15.08
C THR A 406 21.65 -12.61 -13.69
N PHE A 407 22.67 -11.81 -13.39
CA PHE A 407 23.34 -11.78 -12.09
C PHE A 407 22.37 -11.42 -10.96
N LEU A 408 21.63 -10.32 -11.12
CA LEU A 408 20.67 -9.86 -10.13
C LEU A 408 19.58 -10.90 -9.89
N ASN A 409 19.02 -11.46 -10.96
CA ASN A 409 17.96 -12.46 -10.87
C ASN A 409 18.41 -13.72 -10.13
N LYS A 410 19.60 -14.25 -10.45
CA LYS A 410 20.15 -15.42 -9.75
C LYS A 410 20.46 -15.11 -8.29
N SER A 411 20.98 -13.91 -8.01
CA SER A 411 21.28 -13.47 -6.64
C SER A 411 20.02 -13.36 -5.79
N PHE A 412 18.96 -12.75 -6.33
CA PHE A 412 17.67 -12.64 -5.67
C PHE A 412 16.97 -13.99 -5.48
N GLU A 413 17.12 -14.92 -6.41
CA GLU A 413 16.61 -16.29 -6.26
C GLU A 413 17.34 -17.06 -5.14
N ALA A 414 18.67 -16.97 -5.09
CA ALA A 414 19.47 -17.53 -4.00
C ALA A 414 19.10 -16.91 -2.64
N ALA A 415 18.83 -15.61 -2.62
CA ALA A 415 18.38 -14.91 -1.43
C ALA A 415 16.99 -15.36 -0.98
N LYS A 416 16.01 -15.42 -1.90
CA LYS A 416 14.65 -15.93 -1.65
C LYS A 416 14.70 -17.34 -1.05
N LYS A 417 15.51 -18.24 -1.63
CA LYS A 417 15.69 -19.60 -1.11
C LYS A 417 16.21 -19.60 0.33
N THR A 418 17.18 -18.74 0.63
CA THR A 418 17.78 -18.63 1.97
C THR A 418 16.79 -18.07 2.99
N LEU A 419 16.08 -16.99 2.65
CA LEU A 419 15.08 -16.38 3.51
C LEU A 419 13.89 -17.31 3.79
N ARG A 420 13.51 -18.12 2.81
CA ARG A 420 12.47 -19.14 2.98
C ARG A 420 12.81 -20.10 4.11
N TYR A 421 14.05 -20.58 4.20
CA TYR A 421 14.46 -21.48 5.28
C TYR A 421 14.36 -20.80 6.65
N GLY A 422 14.77 -19.53 6.76
CA GLY A 422 14.64 -18.77 8.01
C GLY A 422 13.18 -18.55 8.43
N VAL A 423 12.31 -18.16 7.48
CA VAL A 423 10.88 -18.00 7.76
C VAL A 423 10.22 -19.33 8.14
N GLU A 424 10.60 -20.44 7.49
CA GLU A 424 10.07 -21.77 7.81
C GLU A 424 10.51 -22.24 9.21
N ALA A 425 11.74 -21.94 9.62
CA ALA A 425 12.20 -22.20 10.98
C ALA A 425 11.36 -21.46 12.04
N ILE A 426 11.06 -20.17 11.81
CA ILE A 426 10.17 -19.41 12.70
C ILE A 426 8.75 -19.97 12.68
N LYS A 427 8.20 -20.32 11.51
CA LYS A 427 6.87 -20.96 11.41
C LYS A 427 6.81 -22.25 12.20
N ASN A 428 7.84 -23.09 12.12
CA ASN A 428 7.94 -24.33 12.87
C ASN A 428 8.02 -24.07 14.37
N LYS A 429 8.83 -23.09 14.80
CA LYS A 429 8.90 -22.68 16.21
C LYS A 429 7.55 -22.19 16.74
N ILE A 430 6.85 -21.33 15.99
CA ILE A 430 5.50 -20.86 16.33
C ILE A 430 4.52 -22.04 16.37
N LYS A 431 4.64 -23.00 15.45
CA LYS A 431 3.79 -24.19 15.42
C LYS A 431 4.08 -25.13 16.58
N GLU A 432 5.33 -25.28 17.00
CA GLU A 432 5.73 -26.04 18.19
C GLU A 432 5.30 -25.35 19.48
N GLU A 433 5.44 -24.03 19.58
CA GLU A 433 4.92 -23.24 20.70
C GLU A 433 3.40 -23.33 20.77
N ARG A 434 2.70 -23.23 19.64
CA ARG A 434 1.24 -23.48 19.57
C ARG A 434 0.88 -24.92 19.88
N ARG A 435 1.67 -25.91 19.47
CA ARG A 435 1.43 -27.32 19.77
C ARG A 435 1.68 -27.61 21.25
N ASN A 436 2.69 -27.01 21.86
CA ASN A 436 2.95 -27.08 23.29
C ASN A 436 1.89 -26.30 24.08
N HIS A 437 1.40 -25.17 23.55
CA HIS A 437 0.27 -24.43 24.13
C HIS A 437 -1.04 -25.21 23.99
N ASP A 438 -1.35 -25.82 22.84
CA ASP A 438 -2.50 -26.69 22.61
C ASP A 438 -2.37 -27.99 23.46
N LEU A 439 -1.15 -28.49 23.72
CA LEU A 439 -0.90 -29.62 24.63
C LEU A 439 -1.13 -29.21 26.10
N VAL A 440 -0.71 -28.02 26.52
CA VAL A 440 -0.92 -27.47 27.87
C VAL A 440 -2.36 -27.01 28.08
N GLU A 441 -3.04 -26.46 27.07
CA GLU A 441 -4.47 -26.13 27.09
C GLU A 441 -5.31 -27.42 27.11
N SER A 442 -4.95 -28.42 26.30
CA SER A 442 -5.60 -29.73 26.34
C SER A 442 -5.34 -30.44 27.67
N GLU A 443 -4.14 -30.35 28.25
CA GLU A 443 -3.88 -30.87 29.60
C GLU A 443 -4.66 -30.09 30.64
N SER A 444 -4.77 -28.76 30.55
CA SER A 444 -5.49 -27.92 31.52
C SER A 444 -7.00 -28.09 31.45
N ILE A 445 -7.57 -28.28 30.26
CA ILE A 445 -9.00 -28.54 30.06
C ILE A 445 -9.30 -29.97 30.50
N GLN A 446 -8.48 -30.95 30.13
CA GLN A 446 -8.66 -32.34 30.55
C GLN A 446 -8.45 -32.52 32.06
N THR A 447 -7.45 -31.88 32.68
CA THR A 447 -7.27 -31.89 34.14
C THR A 447 -8.35 -31.09 34.86
N THR A 448 -8.91 -30.04 34.27
CA THR A 448 -10.06 -29.33 34.85
C THR A 448 -11.32 -30.19 34.77
N ILE A 449 -11.53 -30.92 33.66
CA ILE A 449 -12.59 -31.91 33.48
C ILE A 449 -12.44 -33.06 34.50
N GLU A 450 -11.23 -33.61 34.65
CA GLU A 450 -10.93 -34.66 35.63
C GLU A 450 -11.10 -34.17 37.06
N LYS A 451 -10.71 -32.92 37.37
CA LYS A 451 -10.96 -32.30 38.68
C LYS A 451 -12.45 -32.08 38.93
N LEU A 452 -13.23 -31.69 37.92
CA LEU A 452 -14.70 -31.55 38.04
C LEU A 452 -15.36 -32.90 38.28
N PHE A 453 -14.97 -33.95 37.55
CA PHE A 453 -15.45 -35.32 37.76
C PHE A 453 -15.01 -35.89 39.11
N ALA A 454 -13.81 -35.56 39.57
CA ALA A 454 -13.32 -35.94 40.90
C ALA A 454 -14.06 -35.19 42.01
N LEU A 455 -14.41 -33.91 41.80
CA LEU A 455 -15.24 -33.13 42.73
C LEU A 455 -16.66 -33.70 42.81
N GLU A 456 -17.27 -34.07 41.69
CA GLU A 456 -18.59 -34.72 41.63
C GLU A 456 -18.60 -36.06 42.37
N ARG A 457 -17.57 -36.90 42.16
CA ARG A 457 -17.39 -38.14 42.91
C ARG A 457 -17.18 -37.89 44.40
N SER A 458 -16.30 -36.95 44.76
CA SER A 458 -16.05 -36.61 46.17
C SER A 458 -17.29 -36.06 46.86
N VAL A 459 -18.11 -35.26 46.17
CA VAL A 459 -19.38 -34.75 46.69
C VAL A 459 -20.40 -35.88 46.85
N ASN A 460 -20.51 -36.81 45.90
CA ASN A 460 -21.37 -38.00 46.07
C ASN A 460 -20.90 -38.90 47.21
N ASP A 461 -19.59 -39.14 47.32
CA ASP A 461 -18.97 -40.01 48.33
C ASP A 461 -19.08 -39.44 49.76
N ILE A 462 -18.92 -38.11 49.92
CA ILE A 462 -19.10 -37.42 51.22
C ILE A 462 -20.57 -37.44 51.65
N LEU A 463 -21.51 -37.42 50.70
CA LEU A 463 -22.95 -37.30 50.96
C LEU A 463 -23.68 -38.64 51.11
N ASP A 464 -23.03 -39.78 50.81
CA ASP A 464 -23.55 -41.11 51.11
C ASP A 464 -23.24 -41.56 52.56
N PHE A 465 -22.40 -40.83 53.29
CA PHE A 465 -22.01 -41.14 54.68
C PHE A 465 -22.91 -40.54 55.76
N ASN A 466 -23.82 -39.61 55.43
CA ASN A 466 -24.70 -38.95 56.40
C ASN A 466 -26.17 -39.04 55.98
N ASP A 467 -26.84 -40.07 56.49
CA ASP A 467 -28.27 -40.28 56.30
C ASP A 467 -29.11 -39.37 57.23
N SER A 468 -30.27 -38.96 56.73
CA SER A 468 -31.48 -38.62 57.52
C SER A 468 -31.59 -37.25 58.22
N SER A 469 -31.49 -36.13 57.48
CA SER A 469 -32.17 -34.89 57.89
C SER A 469 -32.64 -34.08 56.68
N ALA A 470 -33.90 -33.60 56.70
CA ALA A 470 -34.53 -32.93 55.56
C ALA A 470 -33.75 -31.71 55.03
N GLY A 471 -33.01 -31.02 55.91
CA GLY A 471 -32.14 -29.90 55.52
C GLY A 471 -30.93 -30.29 54.65
N ASN A 472 -30.43 -31.52 54.76
CA ASN A 472 -29.30 -31.99 53.94
C ASN A 472 -29.71 -32.41 52.53
N ILE A 473 -30.99 -32.79 52.31
CA ILE A 473 -31.51 -33.16 50.99
C ILE A 473 -31.63 -31.91 50.09
N GLU A 474 -32.04 -30.77 50.65
CA GLU A 474 -32.20 -29.52 49.91
C GLU A 474 -30.82 -28.93 49.51
N LEU A 475 -29.85 -28.97 50.44
CA LEU A 475 -28.44 -28.67 50.17
C LEU A 475 -27.82 -29.60 49.12
N LYS A 476 -28.11 -30.92 49.18
CA LYS A 476 -27.68 -31.93 48.18
C LYS A 476 -28.21 -31.60 46.80
N SER A 477 -29.51 -31.29 46.69
CA SER A 477 -30.13 -30.95 45.40
C SER A 477 -29.61 -29.63 44.82
N SER A 478 -29.32 -28.64 45.67
CA SER A 478 -28.79 -27.34 45.26
C SER A 478 -27.35 -27.43 44.77
N ALA A 479 -26.49 -28.17 45.47
CA ALA A 479 -25.09 -28.37 45.06
C ALA A 479 -24.98 -29.13 43.74
N LEU A 480 -25.77 -30.21 43.56
CA LEU A 480 -25.81 -30.96 42.31
C LEU A 480 -26.39 -30.14 41.15
N ARG A 481 -27.35 -29.25 41.42
CA ARG A 481 -27.88 -28.32 40.41
C ARG A 481 -26.81 -27.33 39.95
N ILE A 482 -26.08 -26.71 40.88
CA ILE A 482 -25.00 -25.76 40.57
C ILE A 482 -23.89 -26.44 39.76
N ILE A 483 -23.50 -27.67 40.11
CA ILE A 483 -22.49 -28.43 39.34
C ILE A 483 -22.99 -28.72 37.91
N ARG A 484 -24.27 -29.04 37.73
CA ARG A 484 -24.86 -29.24 36.40
C ARG A 484 -24.94 -27.94 35.59
N GLU A 485 -25.29 -26.82 36.22
CA GLU A 485 -25.32 -25.49 35.59
C GLU A 485 -23.91 -25.07 35.13
N ILE A 486 -22.90 -25.19 36.01
CA ILE A 486 -21.49 -24.92 35.65
C ILE A 486 -21.04 -25.80 34.49
N LYS A 487 -21.45 -27.08 34.46
CA LYS A 487 -21.11 -28.00 33.37
C LYS A 487 -21.74 -27.58 32.03
N ALA A 488 -23.00 -27.14 32.06
CA ALA A 488 -23.70 -26.66 30.86
C ALA A 488 -23.04 -25.37 30.32
N ASP A 489 -22.73 -24.42 31.20
CA ASP A 489 -22.07 -23.16 30.83
C ASP A 489 -20.67 -23.41 30.27
N PHE A 490 -19.91 -24.31 30.89
CA PHE A 490 -18.55 -24.63 30.46
C PHE A 490 -18.52 -25.37 29.11
N GLN A 491 -19.48 -26.28 28.87
CA GLN A 491 -19.64 -26.94 27.58
C GLN A 491 -20.03 -25.95 26.48
N SER A 492 -20.93 -25.01 26.78
CA SER A 492 -21.29 -23.93 25.86
C SER A 492 -20.09 -23.06 25.49
N LEU A 493 -19.20 -22.77 26.44
CA LEU A 493 -17.98 -21.99 26.21
C LEU A 493 -16.98 -22.72 25.28
N ILE A 494 -16.84 -24.03 25.44
CA ILE A 494 -15.99 -24.88 24.59
C ILE A 494 -16.53 -24.91 23.16
N ASP A 495 -17.84 -25.05 23.00
CA ASP A 495 -18.48 -25.06 21.68
C ASP A 495 -18.35 -23.68 20.99
N GLU A 496 -18.43 -22.59 21.76
CA GLU A 496 -18.21 -21.22 21.29
C GLU A 496 -16.75 -20.96 20.86
N LEU A 497 -15.77 -21.45 21.62
CA LEU A 497 -14.34 -21.41 21.27
C LEU A 497 -14.03 -22.23 20.01
N GLY A 498 -14.63 -23.42 19.87
CA GLY A 498 -14.52 -24.26 18.68
C GLY A 498 -15.08 -23.55 17.44
N MET A 499 -16.23 -22.89 17.59
CA MET A 499 -16.87 -22.08 16.55
C MET A 499 -15.97 -20.90 16.13
N LEU A 500 -15.41 -20.15 17.08
CA LEU A 500 -14.50 -19.03 16.79
C LEU A 500 -13.25 -19.47 16.03
N ARG A 501 -12.68 -20.64 16.37
CA ARG A 501 -11.50 -21.21 15.69
C ARG A 501 -11.81 -21.64 14.24
N VAL A 502 -12.99 -22.24 14.01
CA VAL A 502 -13.46 -22.59 12.66
C VAL A 502 -13.79 -21.34 11.85
N LEU A 503 -14.51 -20.37 12.42
CA LEU A 503 -14.88 -19.12 11.74
C LEU A 503 -13.66 -18.25 11.39
N ALA A 504 -12.67 -18.16 12.29
CA ALA A 504 -11.45 -17.39 12.03
C ALA A 504 -10.59 -18.01 10.92
N SER A 505 -10.49 -19.35 10.87
CA SER A 505 -9.73 -20.04 9.81
C SER A 505 -10.45 -20.00 8.46
N LEU A 506 -11.76 -20.28 8.44
CA LEU A 506 -12.58 -20.25 7.23
C LEU A 506 -12.72 -18.83 6.67
N GLY A 507 -12.89 -17.83 7.55
CA GLY A 507 -12.99 -16.42 7.19
C GLY A 507 -11.73 -15.91 6.48
N LEU A 508 -10.54 -16.24 6.97
CA LEU A 508 -9.28 -15.82 6.35
C LEU A 508 -9.12 -16.40 4.93
N THR A 509 -9.38 -17.70 4.77
CA THR A 509 -9.28 -18.39 3.47
C THR A 509 -10.33 -17.93 2.48
N ILE A 510 -11.56 -17.63 2.93
CA ILE A 510 -12.61 -17.05 2.09
C ILE A 510 -12.22 -15.63 1.64
N GLY A 511 -11.57 -14.84 2.50
CA GLY A 511 -11.05 -13.51 2.13
C GLY A 511 -10.01 -13.57 1.01
N GLU A 512 -9.02 -14.46 1.16
CA GLU A 512 -7.97 -14.67 0.16
C GLU A 512 -8.58 -15.17 -1.18
N PHE A 513 -9.46 -16.16 -1.12
CA PHE A 513 -10.15 -16.69 -2.30
C PHE A 513 -11.02 -15.65 -3.01
N THR A 514 -11.78 -14.84 -2.27
CA THR A 514 -12.67 -13.82 -2.86
C THR A 514 -11.89 -12.68 -3.50
N HIS A 515 -10.77 -12.28 -2.88
CA HIS A 515 -9.87 -11.29 -3.46
C HIS A 515 -9.28 -11.77 -4.79
N GLU A 516 -8.84 -13.03 -4.86
CA GLU A 516 -8.33 -13.64 -6.09
C GLU A 516 -9.41 -13.70 -7.19
N VAL A 517 -10.62 -14.18 -6.87
CA VAL A 517 -11.71 -14.29 -7.86
C VAL A 517 -12.09 -12.92 -8.45
N ILE A 518 -12.17 -11.87 -7.62
CA ILE A 518 -12.47 -10.51 -8.09
C ILE A 518 -11.34 -10.00 -8.98
N GLN A 519 -10.08 -10.30 -8.65
CA GLN A 519 -8.91 -9.89 -9.42
C GLN A 519 -8.88 -10.52 -10.84
N PHE A 520 -9.40 -11.75 -11.01
CA PHE A 520 -9.44 -12.43 -12.31
C PHE A 520 -10.66 -12.07 -13.18
N SER A 521 -11.73 -11.53 -12.59
CA SER A 521 -12.98 -11.19 -13.30
C SER A 521 -12.78 -10.22 -14.49
N PRO A 522 -11.97 -9.14 -14.38
CA PRO A 522 -11.71 -8.25 -15.51
C PRO A 522 -11.05 -8.95 -16.71
N SER A 523 -10.14 -9.90 -16.46
CA SER A 523 -9.49 -10.68 -17.52
C SER A 523 -10.50 -11.57 -18.25
N MET A 524 -11.33 -12.30 -17.48
CA MET A 524 -12.37 -13.16 -18.07
C MET A 524 -13.39 -12.35 -18.89
N MET A 525 -13.76 -11.15 -18.42
CA MET A 525 -14.63 -10.24 -19.18
C MET A 525 -13.95 -9.68 -20.43
N GLY A 526 -12.64 -9.42 -20.35
CA GLY A 526 -11.82 -9.03 -21.50
C GLY A 526 -11.80 -10.09 -22.58
N ASP A 527 -11.55 -11.36 -22.22
CA ASP A 527 -11.54 -12.49 -23.15
C ASP A 527 -12.93 -12.69 -23.82
N LEU A 528 -14.01 -12.57 -23.05
CA LEU A 528 -15.37 -12.59 -23.59
C LEU A 528 -15.67 -11.43 -24.54
N SER A 529 -15.05 -10.27 -24.34
CA SER A 529 -15.22 -9.10 -25.21
C SER A 529 -14.43 -9.26 -26.51
N VAL A 530 -13.31 -9.98 -26.49
CA VAL A 530 -12.58 -10.38 -27.70
C VAL A 530 -13.38 -11.39 -28.52
N LEU A 531 -14.02 -12.35 -27.85
CA LEU A 531 -14.89 -13.33 -28.50
C LEU A 531 -16.16 -12.72 -29.10
N ASP A 532 -16.68 -11.61 -28.56
CA ASP A 532 -17.78 -10.83 -29.17
C ASP A 532 -17.42 -10.29 -30.57
N ASN A 533 -16.13 -10.03 -30.81
CA ASN A 533 -15.64 -9.51 -32.09
C ASN A 533 -15.34 -10.62 -33.12
N GLN A 534 -15.63 -11.89 -32.79
CA GLN A 534 -15.49 -13.03 -33.69
C GLN A 534 -16.84 -13.32 -34.38
N ASN A 535 -16.81 -13.88 -35.60
CA ASN A 535 -18.02 -14.30 -36.31
C ASN A 535 -18.60 -15.60 -35.71
N LEU A 536 -19.36 -15.46 -34.62
CA LEU A 536 -20.04 -16.57 -33.95
C LEU A 536 -21.42 -16.85 -34.59
N ASN A 537 -21.83 -18.11 -34.59
CA ASN A 537 -23.20 -18.50 -34.95
C ASN A 537 -24.19 -18.17 -33.81
N ALA A 538 -25.50 -18.25 -34.07
CA ALA A 538 -26.53 -17.89 -33.09
C ALA A 538 -26.43 -18.68 -31.76
N GLU A 539 -25.98 -19.92 -31.81
CA GLU A 539 -25.77 -20.76 -30.63
C GLU A 539 -24.52 -20.36 -29.83
N GLY A 540 -23.46 -19.96 -30.52
CA GLY A 540 -22.23 -19.40 -29.93
C GLY A 540 -22.48 -18.06 -29.24
N ILE A 541 -23.25 -17.16 -29.85
CA ILE A 541 -23.66 -15.88 -29.23
C ILE A 541 -24.45 -16.13 -27.95
N ARG A 542 -25.44 -17.02 -27.99
CA ARG A 542 -26.26 -17.38 -26.82
C ARG A 542 -25.44 -18.02 -25.69
N SER A 543 -24.46 -18.85 -26.04
CA SER A 543 -23.55 -19.49 -25.07
C SER A 543 -22.62 -18.47 -24.41
N LEU A 544 -22.13 -17.50 -25.18
CA LEU A 544 -21.26 -16.42 -24.71
C LEU A 544 -22.00 -15.46 -23.76
N GLU A 545 -23.22 -15.08 -24.09
CA GLU A 545 -24.08 -14.28 -23.21
C GLU A 545 -24.38 -15.01 -21.89
N ASN A 546 -24.66 -16.32 -21.96
CA ASN A 546 -24.86 -17.15 -20.77
C ASN A 546 -23.61 -17.19 -19.90
N LEU A 547 -22.42 -17.36 -20.49
CA LEU A 547 -21.15 -17.39 -19.77
C LEU A 547 -20.83 -16.04 -19.12
N ARG A 548 -21.05 -14.94 -19.83
CA ARG A 548 -20.94 -13.57 -19.30
C ARG A 548 -21.84 -13.36 -18.10
N ARG A 549 -23.09 -13.83 -18.18
CA ARG A 549 -24.05 -13.77 -17.07
C ARG A 549 -23.58 -14.58 -15.87
N THR A 550 -23.09 -15.80 -16.09
CA THR A 550 -22.57 -16.67 -15.01
C THR A 550 -21.39 -16.02 -14.28
N ILE A 551 -20.44 -15.42 -15.02
CA ILE A 551 -19.28 -14.77 -14.41
C ILE A 551 -19.68 -13.51 -13.65
N ARG A 552 -20.63 -12.71 -14.16
CA ARG A 552 -21.18 -11.54 -13.43
C ARG A 552 -21.84 -11.96 -12.12
N LEU A 553 -22.67 -13.01 -12.15
CA LEU A 553 -23.29 -13.55 -10.95
C LEU A 553 -22.24 -14.07 -9.96
N PHE A 554 -21.26 -14.83 -10.44
CA PHE A 554 -20.16 -15.35 -9.62
C PHE A 554 -19.35 -14.22 -8.95
N THR A 555 -19.03 -13.15 -9.69
CA THR A 555 -18.31 -11.98 -9.17
C THR A 555 -19.13 -11.19 -8.15
N ALA A 556 -20.45 -11.07 -8.36
CA ALA A 556 -21.34 -10.43 -7.40
C ALA A 556 -21.43 -11.21 -6.09
N TYR A 557 -21.49 -12.55 -6.15
CA TYR A 557 -21.45 -13.42 -4.96
C TYR A 557 -20.12 -13.33 -4.22
N THR A 558 -18.98 -13.26 -4.91
CA THR A 558 -17.68 -13.11 -4.24
C THR A 558 -17.45 -11.73 -3.65
N ALA A 559 -18.02 -10.67 -4.24
CA ALA A 559 -18.02 -9.33 -3.66
C ALA A 559 -18.77 -9.27 -2.31
N TYR A 560 -19.85 -10.05 -2.15
CA TYR A 560 -20.58 -10.19 -0.89
C TYR A 560 -19.71 -10.83 0.22
N PHE A 561 -18.97 -11.90 -0.10
CA PHE A 561 -18.05 -12.52 0.86
C PHE A 561 -16.85 -11.61 1.17
N ASN A 562 -16.33 -10.87 0.19
CA ASN A 562 -15.25 -9.91 0.41
C ASN A 562 -15.70 -8.78 1.36
N ALA A 563 -16.92 -8.27 1.25
CA ALA A 563 -17.47 -7.27 2.19
C ALA A 563 -17.64 -7.81 3.62
N THR A 564 -17.87 -9.12 3.75
CA THR A 564 -18.02 -9.83 5.04
C THR A 564 -16.67 -10.14 5.69
N VAL A 565 -15.64 -10.49 4.91
CA VAL A 565 -14.29 -10.79 5.41
C VAL A 565 -13.41 -9.55 5.56
N SER A 566 -13.55 -8.56 4.68
CA SER A 566 -12.90 -7.24 4.79
C SER A 566 -13.42 -6.41 5.99
N ALA A 567 -14.31 -6.97 6.81
CA ALA A 567 -14.85 -6.39 8.02
C ALA A 567 -13.82 -5.95 9.07
N ASN A 568 -12.56 -6.37 8.95
CA ASN A 568 -11.52 -6.09 9.94
C ASN A 568 -10.55 -4.94 9.61
N ILE A 569 -10.70 -4.22 8.48
CA ILE A 569 -9.64 -3.28 8.05
C ILE A 569 -10.04 -1.79 8.13
N ASN A 570 -11.32 -1.44 8.15
CA ASN A 570 -11.70 -0.04 8.34
C ASN A 570 -13.18 0.09 8.65
N ARG A 571 -13.57 0.46 9.88
CA ARG A 571 -14.97 0.81 10.12
C ARG A 571 -15.16 1.84 11.23
N GLU A 572 -15.69 3.00 10.85
CA GLU A 572 -16.38 3.87 11.79
C GLU A 572 -17.77 3.29 12.09
N LEU A 573 -18.14 3.22 13.36
CA LEU A 573 -19.51 2.88 13.80
C LEU A 573 -20.41 4.09 13.57
N ARG A 574 -21.60 3.91 13.00
CA ARG A 574 -22.57 5.01 12.82
C ARG A 574 -24.00 4.51 13.04
N PRO A 575 -24.92 5.33 13.58
CA PRO A 575 -26.34 4.99 13.66
C PRO A 575 -26.89 4.61 12.28
N GLN A 576 -27.63 3.50 12.18
CA GLN A 576 -28.16 3.02 10.91
C GLN A 576 -29.66 3.31 10.82
N GLN A 577 -30.08 4.00 9.75
CA GLN A 577 -31.48 4.27 9.50
C GLN A 577 -32.13 3.05 8.82
N LEU A 578 -33.04 2.36 9.51
CA LEU A 578 -33.62 1.10 9.03
C LEU A 578 -34.27 1.20 7.66
N THR A 579 -34.94 2.32 7.36
CA THR A 579 -35.57 2.57 6.06
C THR A 579 -34.54 2.61 4.93
N LYS A 580 -33.38 3.25 5.14
CA LYS A 580 -32.28 3.28 4.16
C LYS A 580 -31.63 1.92 4.01
N VAL A 581 -31.47 1.19 5.11
CA VAL A 581 -30.91 -0.16 5.12
C VAL A 581 -31.75 -1.11 4.25
N VAL A 582 -33.07 -1.16 4.48
CA VAL A 582 -33.98 -2.03 3.71
C VAL A 582 -34.07 -1.59 2.25
N LEU A 583 -34.11 -0.28 1.97
CA LEU A 583 -34.13 0.23 0.60
C LEU A 583 -32.86 -0.16 -0.17
N HIS A 584 -31.69 0.01 0.47
CA HIS A 584 -30.42 -0.38 -0.13
C HIS A 584 -30.36 -1.88 -0.41
N PHE A 585 -30.80 -2.69 0.56
CA PHE A 585 -30.89 -4.14 0.38
C PHE A 585 -31.81 -4.52 -0.78
N LYS A 586 -33.03 -3.95 -0.84
CA LYS A 586 -33.98 -4.18 -1.95
C LYS A 586 -33.35 -3.87 -3.30
N ASN A 587 -32.64 -2.75 -3.42
CA ASN A 587 -31.96 -2.37 -4.67
C ASN A 587 -30.91 -3.40 -5.12
N ILE A 588 -30.22 -4.06 -4.17
CA ILE A 588 -29.23 -5.10 -4.50
C ILE A 588 -29.93 -6.37 -5.00
N ILE A 589 -31.05 -6.76 -4.38
CA ILE A 589 -31.76 -8.00 -4.73
C ILE A 589 -32.84 -7.83 -5.81
N ASP A 590 -33.10 -6.62 -6.30
CA ASP A 590 -34.20 -6.30 -7.24
C ASP A 590 -34.19 -7.19 -8.49
N SER A 591 -33.01 -7.38 -9.09
CA SER A 591 -32.87 -8.26 -10.27
C SER A 591 -33.20 -9.72 -9.96
N ASP A 592 -32.95 -10.19 -8.74
CA ASP A 592 -33.24 -11.56 -8.32
C ASP A 592 -34.71 -11.72 -7.92
N ILE A 593 -35.31 -10.71 -7.29
CA ILE A 593 -36.75 -10.62 -7.03
C ILE A 593 -37.53 -10.77 -8.33
N GLN A 594 -37.18 -9.98 -9.36
CA GLN A 594 -37.85 -10.03 -10.66
C GLN A 594 -37.66 -11.39 -11.34
N LYS A 595 -36.44 -11.94 -11.32
CA LYS A 595 -36.14 -13.24 -11.94
C LYS A 595 -36.93 -14.39 -11.32
N GLN A 596 -37.16 -14.34 -10.00
CA GLN A 596 -37.86 -15.37 -9.25
C GLN A 596 -39.37 -15.10 -9.12
N ASN A 597 -39.88 -14.02 -9.73
CA ASN A 597 -41.26 -13.56 -9.60
C ASN A 597 -41.73 -13.44 -8.13
N LEU A 598 -40.88 -12.90 -7.26
CA LEU A 598 -41.20 -12.68 -5.85
C LEU A 598 -41.94 -11.36 -5.67
N ASP A 599 -43.01 -11.37 -4.89
CA ASP A 599 -43.66 -10.14 -4.39
C ASP A 599 -42.94 -9.67 -3.13
N PHE A 600 -42.26 -8.51 -3.21
CA PHE A 600 -41.48 -7.94 -2.10
C PHE A 600 -42.09 -6.62 -1.63
N GLN A 601 -42.62 -6.62 -0.42
CA GLN A 601 -43.32 -5.48 0.18
C GLN A 601 -42.57 -4.94 1.40
N THR A 602 -42.68 -3.63 1.61
CA THR A 602 -42.08 -2.95 2.76
C THR A 602 -43.11 -2.08 3.45
N GLU A 603 -43.30 -2.26 4.75
CA GLU A 603 -44.15 -1.42 5.59
C GLU A 603 -43.30 -0.74 6.67
N THR A 604 -43.65 0.48 7.04
CA THR A 604 -42.90 1.25 8.04
C THR A 604 -43.86 1.98 8.97
N TYR A 605 -43.74 1.69 10.26
CA TYR A 605 -44.54 2.25 11.34
C TYR A 605 -43.67 3.19 12.18
N GLY A 606 -43.63 4.46 11.76
CA GLY A 606 -42.88 5.53 12.41
C GLY A 606 -41.83 6.19 11.52
N TYR A 607 -41.22 7.27 12.03
CA TYR A 607 -40.16 8.02 11.36
C TYR A 607 -38.84 7.89 12.13
N GLU A 608 -37.71 8.19 11.50
CA GLU A 608 -36.39 8.22 12.14
C GLU A 608 -36.03 6.97 12.96
N LEU A 609 -36.28 5.80 12.39
CA LEU A 609 -35.95 4.51 12.98
C LEU A 609 -34.44 4.27 12.88
N PHE A 610 -33.69 4.78 13.86
CA PHE A 610 -32.23 4.62 13.94
C PHE A 610 -31.84 3.57 14.97
N THR A 611 -31.03 2.61 14.55
CA THR A 611 -30.34 1.73 15.50
C THR A 611 -29.18 2.49 16.15
N LEU A 612 -28.73 2.00 17.31
CA LEU A 612 -27.44 2.39 17.88
C LEU A 612 -26.27 2.28 16.85
N PRO A 613 -25.13 2.95 17.10
CA PRO A 613 -23.99 2.91 16.20
C PRO A 613 -23.48 1.50 15.92
N MET A 614 -23.62 1.06 14.67
CA MET A 614 -23.19 -0.25 14.20
C MET A 614 -22.65 -0.16 12.77
N HIS A 615 -22.02 -1.23 12.29
CA HIS A 615 -21.54 -1.27 10.93
C HIS A 615 -22.66 -1.60 9.94
N SER A 616 -22.72 -0.88 8.82
CA SER A 616 -23.77 -1.07 7.80
C SER A 616 -23.77 -2.48 7.19
N SER A 617 -22.60 -3.12 7.12
CA SER A 617 -22.40 -4.50 6.69
C SER A 617 -23.07 -5.55 7.56
N GLU A 618 -23.27 -5.29 8.86
CA GLU A 618 -23.94 -6.23 9.76
C GLU A 618 -25.40 -6.40 9.33
N TRP A 619 -26.04 -5.29 8.94
CA TRP A 619 -27.38 -5.31 8.37
C TRP A 619 -27.46 -6.03 7.04
N SER A 620 -26.45 -5.85 6.17
CA SER A 620 -26.36 -6.64 4.95
C SER A 620 -26.31 -8.13 5.26
N SER A 621 -25.43 -8.56 6.18
CA SER A 621 -25.32 -9.96 6.60
C SER A 621 -26.64 -10.51 7.15
N ILE A 622 -27.31 -9.75 8.02
CA ILE A 622 -28.62 -10.12 8.57
C ILE A 622 -29.64 -10.34 7.44
N LEU A 623 -29.84 -9.33 6.59
CA LEU A 623 -30.88 -9.36 5.57
C LEU A 623 -30.63 -10.41 4.49
N PHE A 624 -29.39 -10.64 4.09
CA PHE A 624 -29.05 -11.69 3.13
C PHE A 624 -29.25 -13.10 3.70
N ASN A 625 -28.94 -13.33 4.97
CA ASN A 625 -29.21 -14.62 5.62
C ASN A 625 -30.73 -14.89 5.71
N LEU A 626 -31.52 -13.89 6.09
CA LEU A 626 -32.99 -14.03 6.13
C LEU A 626 -33.57 -14.26 4.73
N TYR A 627 -33.15 -13.48 3.74
CA TYR A 627 -33.65 -13.59 2.37
C TYR A 627 -33.31 -14.93 1.72
N THR A 628 -32.07 -15.41 1.86
CA THR A 628 -31.68 -16.70 1.28
C THR A 628 -32.40 -17.87 1.93
N ASN A 629 -32.71 -17.78 3.24
CA ASN A 629 -33.55 -18.76 3.92
C ASN A 629 -35.00 -18.72 3.44
N ALA A 630 -35.60 -17.52 3.34
CA ALA A 630 -36.95 -17.33 2.81
C ALA A 630 -37.10 -17.89 1.38
N LYS A 631 -36.14 -17.62 0.49
CA LYS A 631 -36.14 -18.19 -0.86
C LYS A 631 -36.17 -19.71 -0.88
N LYS A 632 -35.36 -20.35 -0.01
CA LYS A 632 -35.32 -21.81 0.08
C LYS A 632 -36.65 -22.36 0.60
N ALA A 633 -37.22 -21.74 1.63
CA ALA A 633 -38.52 -22.09 2.19
C ALA A 633 -39.65 -21.99 1.15
N ILE A 634 -39.72 -20.86 0.43
CA ILE A 634 -40.68 -20.64 -0.66
C ILE A 634 -40.52 -21.67 -1.77
N ARG A 635 -39.28 -21.95 -2.20
CA ARG A 635 -39.00 -22.95 -3.25
C ARG A 635 -39.43 -24.35 -2.83
N ARG A 636 -39.18 -24.75 -1.58
CA ARG A 636 -39.63 -26.06 -1.04
C ARG A 636 -41.14 -26.17 -0.96
N GLN A 637 -41.81 -25.09 -0.58
CA GLN A 637 -43.27 -25.03 -0.50
C GLN A 637 -43.94 -25.00 -1.88
N GLY A 638 -43.23 -24.55 -2.93
CA GLY A 638 -43.72 -24.55 -4.30
C GLY A 638 -44.82 -23.52 -4.59
N VAL A 639 -44.88 -22.44 -3.82
CA VAL A 639 -45.88 -21.37 -3.94
C VAL A 639 -45.32 -20.13 -4.63
N ALA A 640 -46.20 -19.24 -5.10
CA ALA A 640 -45.81 -17.90 -5.53
C ALA A 640 -45.24 -17.15 -4.33
N GLY A 641 -43.97 -16.78 -4.40
CA GLY A 641 -43.23 -16.26 -3.25
C GLY A 641 -43.60 -14.83 -2.88
N LYS A 642 -43.90 -14.61 -1.61
CA LYS A 642 -44.15 -13.31 -1.01
C LYS A 642 -43.16 -13.10 0.13
N ILE A 643 -42.55 -11.93 0.16
CA ILE A 643 -41.68 -11.47 1.25
C ILE A 643 -42.16 -10.10 1.69
N LYS A 644 -42.30 -9.91 3.00
CA LYS A 644 -42.69 -8.63 3.59
C LYS A 644 -41.69 -8.24 4.66
N VAL A 645 -41.27 -6.98 4.64
CA VAL A 645 -40.39 -6.41 5.66
C VAL A 645 -41.11 -5.29 6.37
N ILE A 646 -41.32 -5.45 7.66
CA ILE A 646 -41.98 -4.45 8.51
C ILE A 646 -40.94 -3.79 9.39
N LEU A 647 -40.95 -2.46 9.43
CA LEU A 647 -40.07 -1.66 10.28
C LEU A 647 -40.90 -0.89 11.32
N GLY A 648 -40.41 -0.83 12.56
CA GLY A 648 -41.06 -0.01 13.58
C GLY A 648 -40.21 0.23 14.82
N ARG A 649 -40.87 0.73 15.87
CA ARG A 649 -40.30 0.89 17.21
C ARG A 649 -41.25 0.31 18.24
N VAL A 650 -40.72 -0.28 19.30
CA VAL A 650 -41.54 -0.84 20.40
C VAL A 650 -42.08 0.30 21.26
N GLU A 651 -41.20 1.13 21.80
CA GLU A 651 -41.51 2.40 22.46
C GLU A 651 -40.46 3.45 22.06
N ILE A 652 -40.79 4.74 22.19
CA ILE A 652 -39.85 5.82 21.84
C ILE A 652 -38.65 5.78 22.80
N GLY A 653 -37.43 5.66 22.25
CA GLY A 653 -36.20 5.62 23.02
C GLY A 653 -35.86 4.25 23.62
N SER A 654 -36.61 3.19 23.29
CA SER A 654 -36.31 1.83 23.72
C SER A 654 -35.62 1.03 22.62
N LYS A 655 -36.40 0.37 21.76
CA LYS A 655 -35.91 -0.50 20.69
C LYS A 655 -36.62 -0.19 19.38
N VAL A 656 -35.86 -0.27 18.30
CA VAL A 656 -36.37 -0.37 16.93
C VAL A 656 -36.41 -1.84 16.51
N TYR A 657 -37.36 -2.19 15.64
CA TYR A 657 -37.51 -3.56 15.18
C TYR A 657 -37.63 -3.68 13.67
N ILE A 658 -37.23 -4.85 13.17
CA ILE A 658 -37.51 -5.33 11.82
C ILE A 658 -38.15 -6.71 11.92
N GLU A 659 -39.27 -6.89 11.24
CA GLU A 659 -39.89 -8.20 11.03
C GLU A 659 -39.72 -8.58 9.57
N PHE A 660 -39.16 -9.76 9.34
CA PHE A 660 -38.96 -10.32 8.02
C PHE A 660 -39.88 -11.53 7.87
N LEU A 661 -40.87 -11.40 6.98
CA LEU A 661 -41.90 -12.39 6.76
C LEU A 661 -41.77 -13.05 5.39
N ASP A 662 -42.02 -14.36 5.34
CA ASP A 662 -42.12 -15.13 4.10
C ASP A 662 -43.29 -16.11 4.14
N ASN A 663 -43.82 -16.46 2.97
CA ASN A 663 -44.91 -17.43 2.80
C ASN A 663 -44.41 -18.83 2.44
N GLY A 664 -43.20 -19.22 2.89
CA GLY A 664 -42.62 -20.53 2.66
C GLY A 664 -43.24 -21.65 3.50
N ASP A 665 -42.45 -22.68 3.80
CA ASP A 665 -42.86 -23.88 4.54
C ASP A 665 -43.01 -23.69 6.05
N GLY A 666 -42.69 -22.49 6.57
CA GLY A 666 -42.83 -22.16 7.99
C GLY A 666 -41.75 -22.80 8.89
N ILE A 667 -41.75 -22.42 10.16
CA ILE A 667 -40.86 -23.02 11.19
C ILE A 667 -41.72 -23.80 12.20
N PRO A 668 -41.55 -25.13 12.31
CA PRO A 668 -42.27 -25.94 13.30
C PRO A 668 -42.03 -25.45 14.74
N GLU A 669 -43.05 -25.58 15.59
CA GLU A 669 -43.03 -25.06 16.97
C GLU A 669 -41.84 -25.59 17.79
N GLU A 670 -41.56 -26.88 17.66
CA GLU A 670 -40.43 -27.59 18.29
C GLU A 670 -39.04 -27.07 17.88
N ASN A 671 -38.95 -26.36 16.75
CA ASN A 671 -37.71 -25.87 16.18
C ASN A 671 -37.52 -24.35 16.37
N ARG A 672 -38.52 -23.61 16.87
CA ARG A 672 -38.46 -22.13 16.98
C ARG A 672 -37.27 -21.60 17.78
N PHE A 673 -36.77 -22.35 18.75
CA PHE A 673 -35.56 -22.01 19.50
C PHE A 673 -34.28 -22.62 18.88
N LYS A 674 -34.39 -23.84 18.33
CA LYS A 674 -33.27 -24.60 17.76
C LYS A 674 -32.76 -24.03 16.43
N VAL A 675 -33.61 -23.32 15.68
CA VAL A 675 -33.21 -22.70 14.40
C VAL A 675 -32.07 -21.68 14.54
N PHE A 676 -31.81 -21.17 15.73
CA PHE A 676 -30.69 -20.27 16.01
C PHE A 676 -29.46 -20.97 16.62
N GLU A 677 -29.50 -22.29 16.80
CA GLU A 677 -28.35 -23.09 17.25
C GLU A 677 -27.38 -23.33 16.08
N PRO A 678 -26.06 -23.38 16.33
CA PRO A 678 -25.08 -23.64 15.28
C PRO A 678 -25.31 -25.04 14.66
N PHE A 679 -25.14 -25.13 13.35
CA PHE A 679 -25.25 -26.37 12.56
C PHE A 679 -26.64 -27.03 12.53
N PHE A 680 -27.66 -26.40 13.13
CA PHE A 680 -29.03 -26.86 13.01
C PHE A 680 -29.56 -26.58 11.60
N THR A 681 -29.93 -27.64 10.87
CA THR A 681 -30.51 -27.55 9.53
C THR A 681 -31.54 -28.65 9.31
N THR A 682 -32.69 -28.29 8.73
CA THR A 682 -33.72 -29.26 8.31
C THR A 682 -33.50 -29.78 6.89
N SER A 683 -32.38 -29.38 6.26
CA SER A 683 -31.99 -29.83 4.93
C SER A 683 -31.19 -31.12 5.07
N SER A 684 -31.78 -32.30 4.84
CA SER A 684 -31.03 -33.56 4.88
C SER A 684 -29.95 -33.61 3.78
N PRO A 685 -28.79 -34.27 4.01
CA PRO A 685 -27.87 -34.59 2.94
C PRO A 685 -28.49 -35.70 2.09
N LEU A 686 -29.17 -35.32 1.01
CA LEU A 686 -29.78 -36.27 0.07
C LEU A 686 -28.67 -36.93 -0.76
N GLY A 687 -28.83 -38.24 -0.97
CA GLY A 687 -27.81 -39.14 -1.52
C GLY A 687 -27.30 -38.79 -2.92
N PHE A 688 -26.38 -39.63 -3.40
CA PHE A 688 -25.51 -39.47 -4.58
C PHE A 688 -26.16 -39.06 -5.91
N GLU A 689 -27.49 -38.97 -6.02
CA GLU A 689 -28.25 -38.65 -7.24
C GLU A 689 -28.97 -37.28 -7.21
N ALA A 690 -28.77 -36.43 -6.20
CA ALA A 690 -29.30 -35.06 -6.22
C ALA A 690 -28.50 -34.16 -7.20
N THR A 691 -29.19 -33.21 -7.85
CA THR A 691 -28.57 -32.27 -8.82
C THR A 691 -27.55 -31.35 -8.14
N ASP A 692 -26.57 -30.81 -8.87
CA ASP A 692 -25.48 -29.99 -8.28
C ASP A 692 -25.99 -28.70 -7.58
N GLU A 693 -27.22 -28.25 -7.87
CA GLU A 693 -27.89 -27.17 -7.11
C GLU A 693 -28.38 -27.62 -5.72
N GLU A 694 -28.67 -28.89 -5.52
CA GLU A 694 -29.23 -29.47 -4.29
C GLU A 694 -28.16 -29.97 -3.33
N LYS A 695 -26.92 -30.22 -3.82
CA LYS A 695 -25.77 -30.62 -2.97
C LYS A 695 -25.21 -29.48 -2.12
N LEU A 696 -25.58 -28.22 -2.38
CA LEU A 696 -25.23 -27.03 -1.58
C LEU A 696 -26.19 -26.82 -0.38
N GLY A 697 -26.54 -27.91 0.31
CA GLY A 697 -27.37 -27.90 1.53
C GLY A 697 -26.78 -27.02 2.62
N GLY A 698 -27.62 -26.12 3.19
CA GLY A 698 -27.17 -25.01 4.04
C GLY A 698 -26.44 -25.47 5.30
N THR A 699 -25.32 -24.80 5.63
CA THR A 699 -24.40 -25.09 6.73
C THR A 699 -25.00 -25.01 8.14
N GLY A 700 -26.27 -24.60 8.28
CA GLY A 700 -26.91 -24.37 9.58
C GLY A 700 -26.32 -23.19 10.38
N LEU A 701 -25.51 -22.33 9.75
CA LEU A 701 -24.85 -21.21 10.43
C LEU A 701 -25.56 -19.85 10.25
N GLY A 702 -26.43 -19.71 9.24
CA GLY A 702 -26.98 -18.40 8.85
C GLY A 702 -27.78 -17.70 9.95
N LEU A 703 -28.72 -18.38 10.59
CA LEU A 703 -29.53 -17.80 11.68
C LEU A 703 -28.74 -17.65 12.99
N LYS A 704 -27.74 -18.50 13.23
CA LYS A 704 -26.79 -18.34 14.35
C LYS A 704 -25.97 -17.05 14.19
N ILE A 705 -25.48 -16.76 12.98
CA ILE A 705 -24.80 -15.48 12.67
C ILE A 705 -25.71 -14.29 12.92
N VAL A 706 -26.98 -14.36 12.48
CA VAL A 706 -27.98 -13.30 12.77
C VAL A 706 -28.13 -13.08 14.28
N LYS A 707 -28.25 -14.16 15.05
CA LYS A 707 -28.36 -14.10 16.52
C LYS A 707 -27.13 -13.47 17.16
N ASP A 708 -25.93 -13.87 16.75
CA ASP A 708 -24.68 -13.37 17.34
C ASP A 708 -24.46 -11.88 17.04
N ILE A 709 -24.76 -11.43 15.82
CA ILE A 709 -24.72 -10.02 15.45
C ILE A 709 -25.71 -9.25 16.34
N VAL A 710 -26.97 -9.68 16.39
CA VAL A 710 -28.03 -8.98 17.13
C VAL A 710 -27.71 -8.91 18.63
N GLN A 711 -27.21 -10.00 19.22
CA GLN A 711 -26.81 -10.06 20.63
C GLN A 711 -25.58 -9.20 20.94
N THR A 712 -24.59 -9.12 20.03
CA THR A 712 -23.41 -8.25 20.18
C THR A 712 -23.80 -6.78 20.39
N TYR A 713 -24.90 -6.35 19.77
CA TYR A 713 -25.44 -5.01 19.89
C TYR A 713 -26.55 -4.88 20.95
N GLY A 714 -26.68 -5.85 21.86
CA GLY A 714 -27.67 -5.82 22.95
C GLY A 714 -29.12 -5.97 22.49
N GLY A 715 -29.33 -6.50 21.29
CA GLY A 715 -30.65 -6.77 20.72
C GLY A 715 -31.16 -8.19 20.99
N THR A 716 -32.36 -8.47 20.48
CA THR A 716 -33.03 -9.77 20.56
C THR A 716 -33.52 -10.21 19.18
N VAL A 717 -33.38 -11.51 18.87
CA VAL A 717 -33.96 -12.12 17.66
C VAL A 717 -34.81 -13.33 18.06
N GLU A 718 -35.98 -13.43 17.45
CA GLU A 718 -36.93 -14.51 17.72
C GLU A 718 -37.77 -14.86 16.49
N VAL A 719 -38.39 -16.04 16.52
CA VAL A 719 -39.45 -16.37 15.56
C VAL A 719 -40.74 -15.70 16.06
N GLY A 720 -41.22 -14.70 15.34
CA GLY A 720 -42.46 -13.98 15.62
C GLY A 720 -43.70 -14.74 15.14
N ILE A 721 -44.87 -14.13 15.30
CA ILE A 721 -46.14 -14.63 14.78
C ILE A 721 -46.32 -14.02 13.38
N PRO A 722 -46.46 -14.84 12.32
CA PRO A 722 -46.64 -14.32 10.97
C PRO A 722 -48.05 -13.75 10.74
N ASP A 723 -48.14 -12.77 9.82
CA ASP A 723 -49.41 -12.27 9.29
C ASP A 723 -50.20 -13.40 8.57
N PRO A 724 -51.54 -13.30 8.42
CA PRO A 724 -52.38 -14.38 7.85
C PRO A 724 -51.98 -14.91 6.46
N ASP A 725 -51.25 -14.11 5.67
CA ASP A 725 -50.76 -14.47 4.32
C ASP A 725 -49.31 -15.02 4.31
N TYR A 726 -48.68 -15.16 5.48
CA TYR A 726 -47.28 -15.53 5.66
C TYR A 726 -47.15 -16.73 6.61
N SER A 727 -46.07 -17.50 6.47
CA SER A 727 -45.81 -18.74 7.21
C SER A 727 -44.69 -18.60 8.23
N THR A 728 -43.75 -17.69 7.98
CA THR A 728 -42.59 -17.43 8.84
C THR A 728 -42.52 -15.95 9.14
N CYS A 729 -42.20 -15.60 10.38
CA CYS A 729 -41.82 -14.25 10.77
C CYS A 729 -40.56 -14.33 11.64
N ILE A 730 -39.49 -13.66 11.23
CA ILE A 730 -38.31 -13.46 12.08
C ILE A 730 -38.31 -12.01 12.54
N ARG A 731 -38.40 -11.81 13.85
CA ARG A 731 -38.40 -10.49 14.49
C ARG A 731 -37.05 -10.22 15.11
N ILE A 732 -36.45 -9.09 14.75
CA ILE A 732 -35.20 -8.59 15.31
C ILE A 732 -35.47 -7.24 15.97
N GLU A 733 -35.07 -7.09 17.22
CA GLU A 733 -35.13 -5.83 17.96
C GLU A 733 -33.74 -5.38 18.36
N LEU A 734 -33.42 -4.11 18.15
CA LEU A 734 -32.15 -3.49 18.53
C LEU A 734 -32.41 -2.18 19.29
N PRO A 735 -31.54 -1.80 20.24
CA PRO A 735 -31.65 -0.51 20.91
C PRO A 735 -31.69 0.67 19.92
N GLU A 736 -32.59 1.62 20.17
CA GLU A 736 -32.70 2.86 19.39
C GLU A 736 -31.50 3.78 19.66
N ALA A 737 -31.02 4.52 18.64
CA ALA A 737 -29.95 5.49 18.80
C ALA A 737 -30.34 6.58 19.81
N THR A 738 -29.45 6.87 20.77
CA THR A 738 -29.68 7.95 21.73
C THR A 738 -29.52 9.32 21.07
N SER A 739 -30.08 10.38 21.67
CA SER A 739 -29.87 11.76 21.19
C SER A 739 -28.39 12.13 21.09
N LYS A 740 -27.55 11.61 22.01
CA LYS A 740 -26.09 11.79 21.98
C LYS A 740 -25.44 11.10 20.79
N ASP A 741 -25.93 9.93 20.39
CA ASP A 741 -25.41 9.22 19.20
C ASP A 741 -25.78 9.98 17.92
N LYS A 742 -27.02 10.48 17.83
CA LYS A 742 -27.48 11.28 16.68
C LYS A 742 -26.66 12.59 16.56
N GLU A 743 -26.43 13.30 17.66
CA GLU A 743 -25.58 14.50 17.70
C GLU A 743 -24.11 14.21 17.35
N ARG A 744 -23.52 13.16 17.93
CA ARG A 744 -22.11 12.79 17.70
C ARG A 744 -21.81 12.47 16.24
N TYR A 745 -22.77 11.91 15.52
CA TYR A 745 -22.61 11.50 14.12
C TYR A 745 -23.36 12.41 13.13
N ALA A 746 -23.94 13.51 13.60
CA ALA A 746 -24.71 14.50 12.82
C ALA A 746 -25.78 13.87 11.92
N VAL A 747 -26.60 12.96 12.49
CA VAL A 747 -27.64 12.20 11.78
C VAL A 747 -29.04 12.58 12.23
#